data_AF-A0A0H3G4Y4-F1
#
_entry.id   AF-A0A0H3G4Y4-F1
#
_cell.length_a   1.000
_cell.length_b   1.000
_cell.length_c   1.000
_cell.angle_alpha   90.00
_cell.angle_beta   90.00
_cell.angle_gamma   90.00
#
_symmetry.space_group_name_H-M   'P 1'
#
loop_
_entity.id
_entity.type
_entity.pdbx_description
1 polymer ?
#
loop_
_entity_poly.entity_id
_entity_poly.type
_entity_poly.pdbx_seq_one_letter_code
_entity_poly.pdbx_strand_id
1 'polypeptide(L)'
;MSPIRWITDHIAVFFLFCSAIVSLTPAMAKDTLNIALQMEPPALDVTSGAATIIDDVSYGTLFEGLVRLSANGQIEGWLAKNWTVSPDGKVYLFNLRDKVTFSDGRAFNAATAAYSLNRARDIHSGNVQQEALSIIDRIETPSPFQLRIILKKADSFFLTLLSLPDCAMVSPFSAKNLAISPVGTGAFRFQEWQHGRRIQLVARSDYWGKKPAIKTLNFFFISDALAAYAALKTGQIDFFPDFPVAENLEELADDSRFKVRSFPSEGEVILAFNQNLPIFQNSLLRQAISIAINRPAFVDAVLYGYGRVIGSHFPPQNPDYLDLTAIYPYDPIKAKALLKQAGYPDGLTLTLDLPPSRYATISGQLVADQLEKIGIHVTLHSLEWTTWLDRVYKKHDFQMTVINHAEPFDYRIYDKEGYYFGYHNAQFHQILTRLDQENDAFQRHQKLQSLQKILTLDAANVFLFQYPHLVVFKADLAGLWRGSPTQAFDLTTAYFTDSQGTHNSHLIPSSISWHFGGWLSAALGLILLIVAFRYQLFSISGFLKKSGQFLLASWIASLVIFMAISVLPGDPAEYMMGLQASPRALAALQTEFGLDKPAYIRYINWLTHSLHGDFGSSFSYHLPASDLIAEALNISLPLVLASFCLAATAGFFFGLAIAFFRFRPLRIFLLTLTRLGLSLPAFWIAVLLLYAGLHYHWPLTLENTPSPFGLLTQPAFYWPVIALALPQATWLARAFSQQLQGIEQEDFIMAARARGLSRSQALLRHALRHALPALLPLLALSLPALLTGSIIVENIFYLSGLGRLLLQAIAARDLVLIQAIALLVAMVTLFARFISDLLHLAIDPRLKQP
;
A
#
# COMPACT_ATOMS: atom_id res chain seq x y z
N MET A 1 -0.83 -26.35 -54.28
CA MET A 1 -1.64 -25.33 -53.56
C MET A 1 -0.88 -24.01 -53.61
N SER A 2 -1.50 -22.93 -54.11
CA SER A 2 -0.79 -21.67 -54.29
C SER A 2 -0.40 -21.08 -52.92
N PRO A 3 0.83 -20.56 -52.72
CA PRO A 3 1.25 -19.86 -51.50
C PRO A 3 0.36 -18.65 -51.13
N ILE A 4 -0.53 -18.26 -52.05
CA ILE A 4 -1.55 -17.20 -51.93
C ILE A 4 -2.67 -17.55 -50.93
N ARG A 5 -3.10 -18.82 -50.85
CA ARG A 5 -4.15 -19.26 -49.88
C ARG A 5 -3.60 -19.29 -48.46
N TRP A 6 -2.35 -19.72 -48.29
CA TRP A 6 -1.71 -19.86 -46.98
C TRP A 6 -1.56 -18.54 -46.21
N ILE A 7 -1.13 -17.46 -46.88
CA ILE A 7 -0.95 -16.14 -46.24
C ILE A 7 -2.30 -15.48 -45.91
N THR A 8 -3.30 -15.65 -46.78
CA THR A 8 -4.64 -15.06 -46.58
C THR A 8 -5.42 -15.80 -45.49
N ASP A 9 -5.33 -17.13 -45.43
CA ASP A 9 -5.99 -17.95 -44.42
C ASP A 9 -5.36 -17.74 -43.01
N HIS A 10 -4.05 -17.56 -42.89
CA HIS A 10 -3.40 -17.40 -41.58
C HIS A 10 -3.46 -15.98 -41.00
N ILE A 11 -3.49 -14.95 -41.86
CA ILE A 11 -3.72 -13.57 -41.42
C ILE A 11 -5.21 -13.36 -41.07
N ALA A 12 -6.12 -14.01 -41.79
CA ALA A 12 -7.54 -14.02 -41.43
C ALA A 12 -7.78 -14.73 -40.09
N VAL A 13 -7.09 -15.84 -39.80
CA VAL A 13 -7.14 -16.53 -38.49
C VAL A 13 -6.56 -15.65 -37.37
N PHE A 14 -5.47 -14.92 -37.62
CA PHE A 14 -4.91 -13.96 -36.65
C PHE A 14 -5.88 -12.80 -36.31
N PHE A 15 -6.64 -12.30 -37.30
CA PHE A 15 -7.62 -11.24 -37.10
C PHE A 15 -8.99 -11.73 -36.58
N LEU A 16 -9.42 -12.94 -36.92
CA LEU A 16 -10.64 -13.57 -36.39
C LEU A 16 -10.50 -13.96 -34.92
N PHE A 17 -9.30 -14.35 -34.47
CA PHE A 17 -9.03 -14.67 -33.06
C PHE A 17 -9.15 -13.44 -32.15
N CYS A 18 -8.94 -12.22 -32.68
CA CYS A 18 -9.03 -10.96 -31.92
C CYS A 18 -10.45 -10.41 -31.76
N SER A 19 -11.45 -10.95 -32.47
CA SER A 19 -12.80 -10.35 -32.54
C SER A 19 -13.86 -11.04 -31.66
N ALA A 20 -13.50 -12.05 -30.87
CA ALA A 20 -14.45 -12.92 -30.18
C ALA A 20 -14.56 -12.75 -28.65
N ILE A 21 -14.20 -11.60 -28.09
CA ILE A 21 -14.33 -11.35 -26.64
C ILE A 21 -15.11 -10.05 -26.40
N VAL A 22 -16.42 -10.08 -26.61
CA VAL A 22 -17.37 -9.19 -25.93
C VAL A 22 -18.66 -9.97 -25.73
N SER A 23 -18.95 -10.38 -24.49
CA SER A 23 -20.31 -10.73 -24.06
C SER A 23 -20.45 -10.58 -22.55
N LEU A 24 -21.30 -9.61 -22.20
CA LEU A 24 -22.11 -9.39 -20.99
C LEU A 24 -21.90 -10.34 -19.80
N THR A 25 -21.54 -9.76 -18.64
CA THR A 25 -21.69 -10.39 -17.33
C THR A 25 -22.62 -9.58 -16.42
N PRO A 26 -23.49 -10.25 -15.64
CA PRO A 26 -24.38 -9.62 -14.68
C PRO A 26 -23.60 -9.15 -13.43
N ALA A 27 -24.15 -8.18 -12.71
CA ALA A 27 -23.55 -7.61 -11.51
C ALA A 27 -23.43 -8.65 -10.38
N MET A 28 -22.20 -8.92 -9.93
CA MET A 28 -21.91 -9.72 -8.74
C MET A 28 -22.17 -8.93 -7.45
N ALA A 29 -22.60 -9.62 -6.40
CA ALA A 29 -22.68 -9.05 -5.06
C ALA A 29 -21.27 -8.73 -4.54
N LYS A 30 -21.09 -7.54 -3.99
CA LYS A 30 -19.80 -7.08 -3.47
C LYS A 30 -19.56 -7.63 -2.07
N ASP A 31 -18.77 -8.71 -1.98
CA ASP A 31 -18.41 -9.38 -0.74
C ASP A 31 -16.95 -9.12 -0.31
N THR A 32 -16.28 -8.19 -1.00
CA THR A 32 -14.90 -7.78 -0.77
C THR A 32 -14.86 -6.32 -0.35
N LEU A 33 -14.14 -6.03 0.74
CA LEU A 33 -13.89 -4.68 1.23
C LEU A 33 -12.43 -4.29 0.99
N ASN A 34 -12.21 -3.26 0.18
CA ASN A 34 -10.88 -2.71 -0.07
C ASN A 34 -10.60 -1.52 0.86
N ILE A 35 -9.58 -1.66 1.69
CA ILE A 35 -9.18 -0.74 2.74
C ILE A 35 -7.83 -0.16 2.37
N ALA A 36 -7.60 1.14 2.55
CA ALA A 36 -6.27 1.73 2.37
C ALA A 36 -5.70 2.20 3.71
N LEU A 37 -4.42 1.90 3.92
CA LEU A 37 -3.61 2.32 5.04
C LEU A 37 -2.50 3.23 4.52
N GLN A 38 -2.10 4.25 5.28
CA GLN A 38 -1.02 5.14 4.83
C GLN A 38 0.33 4.43 4.75
N MET A 39 0.54 3.41 5.57
CA MET A 39 1.80 2.69 5.63
C MET A 39 1.56 1.19 5.81
N GLU A 40 2.57 0.42 5.41
CA GLU A 40 2.64 -1.00 5.67
C GLU A 40 3.00 -1.26 7.15
N PRO A 41 2.32 -2.19 7.84
CA PRO A 41 2.71 -2.55 9.19
C PRO A 41 4.07 -3.27 9.18
N PRO A 42 4.96 -3.03 10.17
CA PRO A 42 6.27 -3.67 10.21
C PRO A 42 6.20 -5.17 10.56
N ALA A 43 5.09 -5.60 11.16
CA ALA A 43 4.77 -6.98 11.53
C ALA A 43 3.25 -7.11 11.75
N LEU A 44 2.75 -8.33 11.90
CA LEU A 44 1.33 -8.60 12.20
C LEU A 44 1.06 -9.12 13.62
N ASP A 45 2.11 -9.27 14.44
CA ASP A 45 1.95 -9.66 15.84
C ASP A 45 1.51 -8.47 16.70
N VAL A 46 0.21 -8.43 17.02
CA VAL A 46 -0.42 -7.42 17.88
C VAL A 46 0.17 -7.37 19.31
N THR A 47 0.93 -8.39 19.71
CA THR A 47 1.53 -8.49 21.06
C THR A 47 3.01 -8.13 21.09
N SER A 48 3.62 -7.77 19.95
CA SER A 48 5.03 -7.39 19.87
C SER A 48 5.28 -6.20 18.93
N GLY A 49 5.00 -4.99 19.41
CA GLY A 49 5.33 -3.75 18.72
C GLY A 49 4.48 -2.58 19.19
N ALA A 50 5.02 -1.35 19.15
CA ALA A 50 4.32 -0.13 19.53
C ALA A 50 3.64 0.58 18.34
N ALA A 51 3.74 0.03 17.13
CA ALA A 51 3.21 0.68 15.93
C ALA A 51 1.70 0.43 15.82
N THR A 52 0.89 1.48 15.97
CA THR A 52 -0.58 1.43 15.97
C THR A 52 -1.16 0.77 14.71
N ILE A 53 -0.46 0.86 13.58
CA ILE A 53 -0.86 0.26 12.30
C ILE A 53 -0.93 -1.28 12.32
N ILE A 54 -0.26 -1.93 13.28
CA ILE A 54 -0.39 -3.37 13.52
C ILE A 54 -1.83 -3.68 13.96
N ASP A 55 -2.37 -2.85 14.85
CA ASP A 55 -3.70 -3.03 15.41
C ASP A 55 -4.80 -2.87 14.36
N ASP A 56 -4.65 -1.89 13.46
CA ASP A 56 -5.59 -1.63 12.36
C ASP A 56 -5.85 -2.86 11.47
N VAL A 57 -4.82 -3.70 11.28
CA VAL A 57 -4.94 -4.92 10.48
C VAL A 57 -5.32 -6.12 11.34
N SER A 58 -4.80 -6.23 12.56
CA SER A 58 -4.76 -7.48 13.32
C SER A 58 -5.72 -7.56 14.50
N TYR A 59 -6.00 -6.46 15.20
CA TYR A 59 -6.85 -6.48 16.39
C TYR A 59 -8.33 -6.53 16.03
N GLY A 60 -9.08 -7.49 16.60
CA GLY A 60 -10.50 -7.70 16.30
C GLY A 60 -10.79 -8.47 15.01
N THR A 61 -9.90 -8.42 14.03
CA THR A 61 -9.96 -9.22 12.80
C THR A 61 -9.31 -10.59 12.98
N LEU A 62 -8.05 -10.63 13.41
CA LEU A 62 -7.22 -11.83 13.54
C LEU A 62 -7.13 -12.28 15.00
N PHE A 63 -6.91 -11.36 15.91
CA PHE A 63 -6.70 -11.64 17.33
C PHE A 63 -7.83 -11.08 18.21
N GLU A 64 -8.09 -11.79 19.31
CA GLU A 64 -9.10 -11.41 20.31
C GLU A 64 -8.50 -11.54 21.72
N GLY A 65 -8.94 -10.68 22.64
CA GLY A 65 -8.57 -10.70 24.06
C GLY A 65 -9.55 -11.51 24.93
N LEU A 66 -9.24 -11.66 26.21
CA LEU A 66 -10.18 -12.23 27.19
C LEU A 66 -11.40 -11.33 27.38
N VAL A 67 -11.14 -10.02 27.46
CA VAL A 67 -12.11 -8.94 27.57
C VAL A 67 -11.80 -7.91 26.47
N ARG A 68 -12.71 -6.97 26.26
CA ARG A 68 -12.54 -5.84 25.33
C ARG A 68 -13.21 -4.59 25.87
N LEU A 69 -12.84 -3.43 25.32
CA LEU A 69 -13.56 -2.20 25.55
C LEU A 69 -14.71 -2.07 24.55
N SER A 70 -15.88 -1.70 25.04
CA SER A 70 -17.03 -1.33 24.22
C SER A 70 -16.90 0.12 23.72
N ALA A 71 -17.84 0.54 22.86
CA ALA A 71 -17.88 1.89 22.26
C ALA A 71 -17.96 3.04 23.27
N ASN A 72 -18.40 2.75 24.49
CA ASN A 72 -18.51 3.68 25.61
C ASN A 72 -17.38 3.50 26.64
N GLY A 73 -16.30 2.79 26.27
CA GLY A 73 -15.14 2.56 27.13
C GLY A 73 -15.39 1.61 28.31
N GLN A 74 -16.48 0.83 28.29
CA GLN A 74 -16.78 -0.15 29.33
C GLN A 74 -16.14 -1.50 29.00
N ILE A 75 -15.76 -2.24 30.04
CA ILE A 75 -15.13 -3.55 29.86
C ILE A 75 -16.21 -4.62 29.70
N GLU A 76 -16.15 -5.36 28.60
CA GLU A 76 -17.04 -6.46 28.28
C GLU A 76 -16.26 -7.77 28.09
N GLY A 77 -16.94 -8.90 28.34
CA GLY A 77 -16.38 -10.22 28.07
C GLY A 77 -16.26 -10.50 26.58
N TRP A 78 -15.10 -10.98 26.14
CA TRP A 78 -14.85 -11.36 24.74
C TRP A 78 -14.62 -12.86 24.61
N LEU A 79 -13.38 -13.36 24.74
CA LEU A 79 -13.13 -14.81 24.85
C LEU A 79 -13.52 -15.37 26.23
N ALA A 80 -13.58 -14.53 27.26
CA ALA A 80 -14.22 -14.84 28.52
C ALA A 80 -15.73 -14.49 28.47
N LYS A 81 -16.60 -15.40 28.91
CA LYS A 81 -18.05 -15.15 29.03
C LYS A 81 -18.34 -14.16 30.15
N ASN A 82 -17.64 -14.31 31.28
CA ASN A 82 -17.74 -13.48 32.47
C ASN A 82 -16.54 -13.76 33.39
N TRP A 83 -16.42 -12.97 34.45
CA TRP A 83 -15.43 -13.16 35.50
C TRP A 83 -15.97 -12.80 36.88
N THR A 84 -15.27 -13.24 37.92
CA THR A 84 -15.49 -12.82 39.30
C THR A 84 -14.18 -12.31 39.89
N VAL A 85 -14.27 -11.32 40.77
CA VAL A 85 -13.11 -10.73 41.47
C VAL A 85 -13.27 -11.01 42.96
N SER A 86 -12.22 -11.47 43.62
CA SER A 86 -12.23 -11.67 45.08
C SER A 86 -12.39 -10.34 45.82
N PRO A 87 -12.93 -10.36 47.06
CA PRO A 87 -13.13 -9.14 47.85
C PRO A 87 -11.85 -8.32 48.10
N ASP A 88 -10.68 -8.98 48.13
CA ASP A 88 -9.38 -8.34 48.28
C ASP A 88 -8.78 -7.79 46.97
N GLY A 89 -9.49 -7.94 45.84
CA GLY A 89 -9.09 -7.44 44.53
C GLY A 89 -7.90 -8.15 43.88
N LYS A 90 -7.46 -9.29 44.43
CA LYS A 90 -6.25 -9.99 43.97
C LYS A 90 -6.50 -11.20 43.08
N VAL A 91 -7.69 -11.81 43.15
CA VAL A 91 -7.99 -13.05 42.42
C VAL A 91 -9.09 -12.80 41.41
N TYR A 92 -8.78 -13.05 40.14
CA TYR A 92 -9.71 -12.95 39.03
C TYR A 92 -9.96 -14.35 38.47
N LEU A 93 -11.21 -14.80 38.49
CA LEU A 93 -11.63 -16.08 37.91
C LEU A 93 -12.47 -15.83 36.66
N PHE A 94 -11.91 -16.15 35.49
CA PHE A 94 -12.57 -16.03 34.19
C PHE A 94 -13.18 -17.36 33.77
N ASN A 95 -14.44 -17.31 33.34
CA ASN A 95 -15.11 -18.43 32.69
C ASN A 95 -15.00 -18.26 31.17
N LEU A 96 -14.25 -19.13 30.50
CA LEU A 96 -13.93 -19.04 29.09
C LEU A 96 -15.05 -19.60 28.20
N ARG A 97 -15.10 -19.14 26.95
CA ARG A 97 -15.97 -19.71 25.92
C ARG A 97 -15.55 -21.13 25.57
N ASP A 98 -16.55 -21.99 25.38
CA ASP A 98 -16.38 -23.33 24.84
C ASP A 98 -16.38 -23.29 23.30
N LYS A 99 -15.70 -24.27 22.68
CA LYS A 99 -15.66 -24.46 21.22
C LYS A 99 -15.06 -23.31 20.40
N VAL A 100 -14.29 -22.42 21.02
CA VAL A 100 -13.49 -21.44 20.29
C VAL A 100 -12.26 -22.14 19.68
N THR A 101 -11.98 -21.84 18.42
CA THR A 101 -10.80 -22.34 17.70
C THR A 101 -9.94 -21.19 17.20
N PHE A 102 -8.63 -21.41 17.22
CA PHE A 102 -7.68 -20.64 16.42
C PHE A 102 -7.90 -20.91 14.93
N SER A 103 -7.42 -20.02 14.07
CA SER A 103 -7.56 -20.13 12.61
C SER A 103 -6.83 -21.34 12.00
N ASP A 104 -5.97 -22.01 12.77
CA ASP A 104 -5.32 -23.28 12.42
C ASP A 104 -6.11 -24.53 12.87
N GLY A 105 -7.30 -24.33 13.45
CA GLY A 105 -8.21 -25.38 13.92
C GLY A 105 -7.98 -25.85 15.36
N ARG A 106 -6.92 -25.40 16.05
CA ARG A 106 -6.67 -25.80 17.44
C ARG A 106 -7.65 -25.12 18.39
N ALA A 107 -8.03 -25.79 19.48
CA ALA A 107 -8.95 -25.24 20.47
C ALA A 107 -8.29 -24.15 21.32
N PHE A 108 -9.02 -23.08 21.62
CA PHE A 108 -8.69 -22.11 22.65
C PHE A 108 -9.19 -22.60 24.02
N ASN A 109 -8.33 -22.50 25.05
CA ASN A 109 -8.62 -22.94 26.41
C ASN A 109 -7.77 -22.18 27.45
N ALA A 110 -7.99 -22.47 28.72
CA ALA A 110 -7.29 -21.82 29.84
C ALA A 110 -5.76 -22.01 29.80
N ALA A 111 -5.26 -23.16 29.32
CA ALA A 111 -3.82 -23.40 29.20
C ALA A 111 -3.19 -22.49 28.13
N THR A 112 -3.88 -22.27 27.01
CA THR A 112 -3.43 -21.33 25.97
C THR A 112 -3.49 -19.88 26.45
N ALA A 113 -4.55 -19.50 27.16
CA ALA A 113 -4.65 -18.15 27.74
C ALA A 113 -3.53 -17.89 28.77
N ALA A 114 -3.24 -18.87 29.63
CA ALA A 114 -2.13 -18.81 30.58
C ALA A 114 -0.77 -18.70 29.87
N TYR A 115 -0.56 -19.45 28.78
CA TYR A 115 0.64 -19.31 27.95
C TYR A 115 0.78 -17.89 27.39
N SER A 116 -0.30 -17.33 26.80
CA SER A 116 -0.29 -16.01 26.18
C SER A 116 0.15 -14.92 27.16
N LEU A 117 -0.46 -14.89 28.35
CA LEU A 117 -0.15 -13.90 29.39
C LEU A 117 1.25 -14.10 29.99
N ASN A 118 1.71 -15.35 30.12
CA ASN A 118 3.09 -15.62 30.53
C ASN A 118 4.11 -15.15 29.49
N ARG A 119 3.84 -15.36 28.21
CA ARG A 119 4.67 -14.84 27.11
C ARG A 119 4.70 -13.31 27.12
N ALA A 120 3.57 -12.65 27.30
CA ALA A 120 3.47 -11.19 27.28
C ALA A 120 4.17 -10.51 28.48
N ARG A 121 4.23 -11.16 29.64
CA ARG A 121 4.91 -10.62 30.84
C ARG A 121 6.39 -10.98 30.97
N ASP A 122 6.92 -11.83 30.08
CA ASP A 122 8.31 -12.26 30.11
C ASP A 122 9.25 -11.06 29.89
N ILE A 123 10.36 -11.01 30.63
CA ILE A 123 11.32 -9.88 30.59
C ILE A 123 12.00 -9.73 29.23
N HIS A 124 12.05 -10.79 28.43
CA HIS A 124 12.58 -10.80 27.07
C HIS A 124 11.49 -10.64 26.00
N SER A 125 10.24 -10.41 26.40
CA SER A 125 9.16 -10.14 25.44
C SER A 125 9.30 -8.74 24.82
N GLY A 126 8.85 -8.61 23.59
CA GLY A 126 8.72 -7.31 22.91
C GLY A 126 7.38 -6.60 23.19
N ASN A 127 6.65 -7.02 24.23
CA ASN A 127 5.32 -6.52 24.53
C ASN A 127 5.39 -5.16 25.24
N VAL A 128 4.62 -4.18 24.77
CA VAL A 128 4.65 -2.81 25.33
C VAL A 128 4.14 -2.78 26.78
N GLN A 129 3.27 -3.73 27.13
CA GLN A 129 2.66 -3.85 28.45
C GLN A 129 3.39 -4.84 29.38
N GLN A 130 4.59 -5.29 29.02
CA GLN A 130 5.37 -6.28 29.79
C GLN A 130 5.49 -5.92 31.28
N GLU A 131 5.87 -4.67 31.57
CA GLU A 131 6.05 -4.16 32.93
C GLU A 131 4.72 -4.13 33.69
N ALA A 132 3.64 -3.65 33.06
CA ALA A 132 2.31 -3.61 33.65
C ALA A 132 1.78 -5.01 33.97
N LEU A 133 2.03 -5.99 33.10
CA LEU A 133 1.64 -7.40 33.29
C LEU A 133 2.44 -8.12 34.39
N SER A 134 3.57 -7.56 34.83
CA SER A 134 4.37 -8.11 35.93
C SER A 134 3.64 -8.08 37.29
N ILE A 135 2.50 -7.38 37.37
CA ILE A 135 1.56 -7.39 38.51
C ILE A 135 0.98 -8.78 38.79
N ILE A 136 0.91 -9.64 37.77
CA ILE A 136 0.46 -11.02 37.91
C ILE A 136 1.51 -11.79 38.74
N ASP A 137 1.07 -12.40 39.84
CA ASP A 137 1.86 -13.35 40.62
C ASP A 137 1.92 -14.68 39.86
N ARG A 138 0.78 -15.34 39.72
CA ARG A 138 0.65 -16.61 39.01
C ARG A 138 -0.69 -16.79 38.32
N ILE A 139 -0.73 -17.74 37.39
CA ILE A 139 -1.91 -18.11 36.62
C ILE A 139 -2.17 -19.61 36.83
N GLU A 140 -3.38 -19.94 37.25
CA GLU A 140 -3.85 -21.30 37.47
C GLU A 140 -4.92 -21.64 36.43
N THR A 141 -4.97 -22.90 35.99
CA THR A 141 -5.95 -23.39 35.02
C THR A 141 -6.77 -24.55 35.62
N PRO A 142 -7.73 -24.28 36.53
CA PRO A 142 -8.47 -25.34 37.23
C PRO A 142 -9.21 -26.32 36.32
N SER A 143 -9.61 -25.85 35.12
CA SER A 143 -10.19 -26.68 34.07
C SER A 143 -9.90 -26.05 32.70
N PRO A 144 -10.17 -26.74 31.57
CA PRO A 144 -9.97 -26.15 30.25
C PRO A 144 -10.72 -24.83 30.00
N PHE A 145 -11.80 -24.56 30.74
CA PHE A 145 -12.63 -23.36 30.56
C PHE A 145 -12.64 -22.43 31.77
N GLN A 146 -11.74 -22.63 32.74
CA GLN A 146 -11.56 -21.75 33.87
C GLN A 146 -10.11 -21.28 33.95
N LEU A 147 -9.92 -19.97 33.89
CA LEU A 147 -8.63 -19.31 34.05
C LEU A 147 -8.65 -18.49 35.33
N ARG A 148 -7.75 -18.78 36.25
CA ARG A 148 -7.63 -18.06 37.52
C ARG A 148 -6.32 -17.29 37.54
N ILE A 149 -6.41 -15.97 37.59
CA ILE A 149 -5.25 -15.07 37.65
C ILE A 149 -5.15 -14.50 39.06
N ILE A 150 -3.94 -14.56 39.64
CA ILE A 150 -3.65 -14.07 40.99
C ILE A 150 -2.64 -12.94 40.86
N LEU A 151 -2.95 -11.79 41.43
CA LEU A 151 -2.12 -10.59 41.42
C LEU A 151 -1.28 -10.47 42.70
N LYS A 152 -0.10 -9.85 42.60
CA LYS A 152 0.79 -9.57 43.75
C LYS A 152 0.14 -8.59 44.73
N LYS A 153 -0.56 -7.59 44.20
CA LYS A 153 -1.36 -6.61 44.93
C LYS A 153 -2.66 -6.35 44.16
N ALA A 154 -3.67 -5.79 44.83
CA ALA A 154 -4.88 -5.35 44.15
C ALA A 154 -4.50 -4.28 43.11
N ASP A 155 -5.02 -4.42 41.89
CA ASP A 155 -4.90 -3.42 40.83
C ASP A 155 -6.24 -3.33 40.11
N SER A 156 -6.94 -2.23 40.36
CA SER A 156 -8.23 -1.90 39.77
C SER A 156 -8.14 -1.59 38.27
N PHE A 157 -6.95 -1.32 37.73
CA PHE A 157 -6.74 -1.14 36.29
C PHE A 157 -6.59 -2.45 35.52
N PHE A 158 -6.43 -3.59 36.22
CA PHE A 158 -6.03 -4.86 35.61
C PHE A 158 -6.96 -5.35 34.49
N LEU A 159 -8.28 -5.18 34.62
CA LEU A 159 -9.21 -5.56 33.54
C LEU A 159 -9.07 -4.65 32.30
N THR A 160 -8.76 -3.38 32.49
CA THR A 160 -8.51 -2.43 31.40
C THR A 160 -7.23 -2.82 30.68
N LEU A 161 -6.17 -3.15 31.43
CA LEU A 161 -4.94 -3.69 30.87
C LEU A 161 -5.20 -4.92 29.97
N LEU A 162 -5.98 -5.90 30.46
CA LEU A 162 -6.33 -7.10 29.70
C LEU A 162 -7.23 -6.85 28.47
N SER A 163 -7.81 -5.65 28.35
CA SER A 163 -8.63 -5.27 27.19
C SER A 163 -7.80 -4.70 26.03
N LEU A 164 -6.54 -4.31 26.29
CA LEU A 164 -5.66 -3.71 25.29
C LEU A 164 -5.21 -4.75 24.23
N PRO A 165 -4.92 -4.31 22.99
CA PRO A 165 -4.44 -5.16 21.91
C PRO A 165 -3.21 -6.01 22.27
N ASP A 166 -2.30 -5.43 23.03
CA ASP A 166 -1.09 -6.09 23.56
C ASP A 166 -1.38 -7.35 24.38
N CYS A 167 -2.59 -7.47 24.94
CA CYS A 167 -3.03 -8.59 25.77
C CYS A 167 -3.87 -9.63 25.00
N ALA A 168 -3.86 -9.60 23.67
CA ALA A 168 -4.58 -10.58 22.86
C ALA A 168 -4.09 -12.03 23.07
N MET A 169 -4.97 -13.00 22.82
CA MET A 169 -4.69 -14.42 23.08
C MET A 169 -3.93 -15.08 21.93
N VAL A 170 -2.78 -15.66 22.27
CA VAL A 170 -1.83 -16.29 21.34
C VAL A 170 -1.66 -17.77 21.62
N SER A 171 -1.54 -18.57 20.55
CA SER A 171 -1.24 -20.01 20.63
C SER A 171 0.26 -20.28 20.73
N PRO A 172 0.71 -21.20 21.61
CA PRO A 172 2.12 -21.59 21.71
C PRO A 172 2.68 -22.22 20.43
N PHE A 173 1.80 -22.74 19.56
CA PHE A 173 2.19 -23.39 18.32
C PHE A 173 2.51 -22.41 17.18
N SER A 174 1.98 -21.18 17.25
CA SER A 174 2.16 -20.14 16.23
C SER A 174 2.95 -18.93 16.72
N ALA A 175 3.21 -18.82 18.04
CA ALA A 175 3.82 -17.67 18.68
C ALA A 175 5.13 -17.16 18.06
N LYS A 176 5.92 -18.03 17.42
CA LYS A 176 7.18 -17.67 16.76
C LYS A 176 7.01 -17.00 15.41
N ASN A 177 5.87 -17.20 14.75
CA ASN A 177 5.64 -16.80 13.35
C ASN A 177 4.58 -15.70 13.22
N LEU A 178 4.01 -15.19 14.32
CA LEU A 178 2.89 -14.24 14.28
C LEU A 178 3.21 -12.95 13.52
N ALA A 179 4.49 -12.54 13.51
CA ALA A 179 4.92 -11.35 12.80
C ALA A 179 4.63 -11.41 11.30
N ILE A 180 4.63 -12.61 10.69
CA ILE A 180 4.52 -12.81 9.24
C ILE A 180 3.27 -13.64 8.89
N SER A 181 2.94 -14.63 9.71
CA SER A 181 1.80 -15.54 9.51
C SER A 181 0.98 -15.64 10.80
N PRO A 182 0.16 -14.61 11.09
CA PRO A 182 -0.60 -14.54 12.33
C PRO A 182 -1.70 -15.61 12.39
N VAL A 183 -1.82 -16.23 13.57
CA VAL A 183 -2.85 -17.23 13.89
C VAL A 183 -3.51 -16.79 15.19
N GLY A 184 -4.77 -16.41 15.11
CA GLY A 184 -5.58 -15.98 16.25
C GLY A 184 -6.99 -16.58 16.21
N THR A 185 -7.87 -16.14 17.11
CA THR A 185 -9.24 -16.66 17.24
C THR A 185 -10.29 -15.82 16.49
N GLY A 186 -9.88 -14.70 15.88
CA GLY A 186 -10.76 -13.69 15.29
C GLY A 186 -11.61 -14.18 14.11
N ALA A 187 -12.48 -13.29 13.63
CA ALA A 187 -13.48 -13.57 12.60
C ALA A 187 -12.89 -13.77 11.20
N PHE A 188 -11.65 -13.31 11.00
CA PHE A 188 -10.90 -13.49 9.76
C PHE A 188 -9.64 -14.32 10.03
N ARG A 189 -9.10 -14.91 8.96
CA ARG A 189 -7.79 -15.55 8.96
C ARG A 189 -6.90 -14.88 7.92
N PHE A 190 -5.61 -14.81 8.22
CA PHE A 190 -4.61 -14.38 7.27
C PHE A 190 -4.58 -15.30 6.05
N GLN A 191 -4.55 -14.69 4.86
CA GLN A 191 -4.41 -15.40 3.59
C GLN A 191 -3.06 -15.11 2.94
N GLU A 192 -2.72 -13.84 2.76
CA GLU A 192 -1.53 -13.42 2.01
C GLU A 192 -1.06 -12.04 2.45
N TRP A 193 0.25 -11.82 2.40
CA TRP A 193 0.87 -10.49 2.48
C TRP A 193 1.76 -10.28 1.25
N GLN A 194 1.34 -9.35 0.39
CA GLN A 194 2.13 -8.83 -0.71
C GLN A 194 2.82 -7.55 -0.22
N HIS A 195 4.08 -7.67 0.19
CA HIS A 195 4.84 -6.55 0.75
C HIS A 195 4.80 -5.32 -0.15
N GLY A 196 4.73 -4.13 0.45
CA GLY A 196 4.61 -2.84 -0.25
C GLY A 196 3.35 -2.67 -1.11
N ARG A 197 2.41 -3.62 -1.09
CA ARG A 197 1.17 -3.57 -1.88
C ARG A 197 -0.09 -3.80 -1.06
N ARG A 198 -0.27 -5.00 -0.49
CA ARG A 198 -1.48 -5.34 0.26
C ARG A 198 -1.34 -6.50 1.25
N ILE A 199 -2.16 -6.50 2.29
CA ILE A 199 -2.48 -7.68 3.11
C ILE A 199 -3.90 -8.15 2.81
N GLN A 200 -4.10 -9.46 2.66
CA GLN A 200 -5.41 -10.07 2.45
C GLN A 200 -5.81 -10.97 3.62
N LEU A 201 -7.01 -10.72 4.15
CA LEU A 201 -7.66 -11.57 5.15
C LEU A 201 -8.97 -12.13 4.60
N VAL A 202 -9.34 -13.34 5.01
CA VAL A 202 -10.60 -13.99 4.62
C VAL A 202 -11.43 -14.41 5.80
N ALA A 203 -12.74 -14.24 5.67
CA ALA A 203 -13.70 -14.55 6.71
C ALA A 203 -13.68 -16.05 7.04
N ARG A 204 -13.76 -16.36 8.33
CA ARG A 204 -13.77 -17.73 8.84
C ARG A 204 -15.18 -18.26 8.92
N SER A 205 -15.44 -19.38 8.23
CA SER A 205 -16.72 -20.09 8.32
C SER A 205 -16.94 -20.77 9.66
N ASP A 206 -15.84 -21.06 10.38
CA ASP A 206 -15.78 -21.71 11.69
C ASP A 206 -15.68 -20.72 12.86
N TYR A 207 -15.76 -19.40 12.60
CA TYR A 207 -15.72 -18.40 13.66
C TYR A 207 -16.85 -18.60 14.67
N TRP A 208 -16.50 -18.50 15.96
CA TRP A 208 -17.40 -18.81 17.08
C TRP A 208 -18.51 -17.77 17.28
N GLY A 209 -18.28 -16.54 16.83
CA GLY A 209 -19.22 -15.41 16.95
C GLY A 209 -20.15 -15.25 15.74
N LYS A 210 -20.64 -14.02 15.54
CA LYS A 210 -21.43 -13.68 14.35
C LYS A 210 -20.52 -13.68 13.13
N LYS A 211 -20.91 -14.39 12.06
CA LYS A 211 -20.12 -14.49 10.84
C LYS A 211 -20.11 -13.14 10.09
N PRO A 212 -18.94 -12.68 9.62
CA PRO A 212 -18.86 -11.47 8.81
C PRO A 212 -19.66 -11.57 7.51
N ALA A 213 -20.31 -10.47 7.13
CA ALA A 213 -20.98 -10.34 5.84
C ALA A 213 -19.93 -10.27 4.71
N ILE A 214 -18.92 -9.43 4.89
CA ILE A 214 -17.74 -9.36 4.02
C ILE A 214 -16.91 -10.65 4.12
N LYS A 215 -16.52 -11.21 2.96
CA LYS A 215 -15.75 -12.45 2.85
C LYS A 215 -14.26 -12.20 2.72
N THR A 216 -13.87 -11.07 2.13
CA THR A 216 -12.47 -10.73 1.89
C THR A 216 -12.19 -9.30 2.32
N LEU A 217 -11.15 -9.11 3.13
CA LEU A 217 -10.58 -7.79 3.44
C LEU A 217 -9.25 -7.66 2.71
N ASN A 218 -9.08 -6.58 1.94
CA ASN A 218 -7.80 -6.22 1.33
C ASN A 218 -7.32 -4.90 1.93
N PHE A 219 -6.18 -4.90 2.62
CA PHE A 219 -5.52 -3.69 3.13
C PHE A 219 -4.43 -3.28 2.17
N PHE A 220 -4.61 -2.20 1.41
CA PHE A 220 -3.62 -1.62 0.50
C PHE A 220 -2.79 -0.55 1.20
N PHE A 221 -1.53 -0.36 0.80
CA PHE A 221 -0.67 0.69 1.37
C PHE A 221 -0.55 1.87 0.40
N ILE A 222 -1.05 3.04 0.79
CA ILE A 222 -1.10 4.26 -0.02
C ILE A 222 -0.75 5.47 0.86
N SER A 223 0.52 5.88 0.83
CA SER A 223 1.02 7.02 1.62
C SER A 223 0.79 8.38 0.95
N ASP A 224 0.80 8.43 -0.38
CA ASP A 224 0.65 9.67 -1.14
C ASP A 224 -0.81 10.14 -1.18
N ALA A 225 -1.03 11.42 -0.85
CA ALA A 225 -2.37 11.98 -0.69
C ALA A 225 -3.14 12.10 -2.02
N LEU A 226 -2.45 12.37 -3.13
CA LEU A 226 -3.08 12.44 -4.46
C LEU A 226 -3.45 11.03 -4.95
N ALA A 227 -2.58 10.04 -4.71
CA ALA A 227 -2.88 8.64 -4.99
C ALA A 227 -4.04 8.12 -4.15
N ALA A 228 -4.10 8.46 -2.85
CA ALA A 228 -5.21 8.12 -1.96
C ALA A 228 -6.55 8.70 -2.47
N TYR A 229 -6.55 9.99 -2.84
CA TYR A 229 -7.71 10.66 -3.43
C TYR A 229 -8.15 9.98 -4.74
N ALA A 230 -7.23 9.71 -5.66
CA ALA A 230 -7.53 9.04 -6.93
C ALA A 230 -8.06 7.61 -6.73
N ALA A 231 -7.48 6.85 -5.80
CA ALA A 231 -7.90 5.48 -5.50
C ALA A 231 -9.32 5.41 -4.91
N LEU A 232 -9.72 6.40 -4.11
CA LEU A 232 -11.12 6.54 -3.67
C LEU A 232 -12.04 6.90 -4.86
N LYS A 233 -11.73 7.95 -5.63
CA LYS A 233 -12.60 8.46 -6.72
C LYS A 233 -12.83 7.43 -7.84
N THR A 234 -11.83 6.62 -8.15
CA THR A 234 -11.90 5.50 -9.12
C THR A 234 -12.65 4.29 -8.57
N GLY A 235 -12.89 4.24 -7.25
CA GLY A 235 -13.59 3.15 -6.58
C GLY A 235 -12.72 1.97 -6.19
N GLN A 236 -11.39 2.09 -6.34
CA GLN A 236 -10.42 1.05 -5.98
C GLN A 236 -10.41 0.79 -4.47
N ILE A 237 -10.54 1.86 -3.69
CA ILE A 237 -10.64 1.83 -2.23
C ILE A 237 -12.07 2.16 -1.81
N ASP A 238 -12.57 1.40 -0.84
CA ASP A 238 -13.91 1.55 -0.28
C ASP A 238 -13.88 2.25 1.08
N PHE A 239 -12.80 2.06 1.83
CA PHE A 239 -12.61 2.56 3.18
C PHE A 239 -11.17 3.02 3.39
N PHE A 240 -10.99 4.23 3.91
CA PHE A 240 -9.72 4.79 4.32
C PHE A 240 -9.86 5.25 5.79
N PRO A 241 -9.40 4.44 6.78
CA PRO A 241 -9.47 4.77 8.20
C PRO A 241 -8.72 6.05 8.56
N ASP A 242 -7.56 6.29 7.94
CA ASP A 242 -6.75 7.49 8.17
C ASP A 242 -6.34 8.10 6.84
N PHE A 243 -7.20 8.94 6.28
CA PHE A 243 -6.94 9.60 5.02
C PHE A 243 -5.78 10.60 5.16
N PRO A 244 -4.71 10.47 4.35
CA PRO A 244 -3.59 11.41 4.38
C PRO A 244 -4.11 12.79 3.96
N VAL A 245 -4.04 13.74 4.90
CA VAL A 245 -4.68 15.06 4.80
C VAL A 245 -4.26 15.78 3.53
N ALA A 246 -5.18 15.85 2.58
CA ALA A 246 -5.11 16.68 1.40
C ALA A 246 -6.02 17.91 1.60
N GLU A 247 -5.63 19.01 0.95
CA GLU A 247 -6.46 20.18 0.69
C GLU A 247 -7.82 19.82 0.01
N ASN A 248 -8.00 18.57 -0.42
CA ASN A 248 -9.13 18.04 -1.17
C ASN A 248 -10.18 17.28 -0.32
N LEU A 249 -10.08 17.27 1.02
CA LEU A 249 -11.06 16.60 1.89
C LEU A 249 -12.48 17.16 1.70
N GLU A 250 -12.61 18.47 1.49
CA GLU A 250 -13.89 19.12 1.20
C GLU A 250 -14.52 18.58 -0.09
N GLU A 251 -13.72 18.37 -1.14
CA GLU A 251 -14.22 17.83 -2.41
C GLU A 251 -14.72 16.37 -2.27
N LEU A 252 -14.08 15.56 -1.42
CA LEU A 252 -14.55 14.23 -1.08
C LEU A 252 -15.83 14.27 -0.23
N ALA A 253 -15.99 15.29 0.61
CA ALA A 253 -17.20 15.49 1.42
C ALA A 253 -18.41 15.92 0.57
N ASP A 254 -18.18 16.71 -0.48
CA ASP A 254 -19.21 17.15 -1.43
C ASP A 254 -19.64 16.06 -2.42
N ASP A 255 -18.82 15.02 -2.62
CA ASP A 255 -19.14 13.88 -3.48
C ASP A 255 -20.07 12.89 -2.76
N SER A 256 -21.33 12.79 -3.21
CA SER A 256 -22.37 11.96 -2.60
C SER A 256 -22.04 10.46 -2.53
N ARG A 257 -21.02 10.00 -3.24
CA ARG A 257 -20.54 8.60 -3.19
C ARG A 257 -19.75 8.30 -1.92
N PHE A 258 -19.27 9.31 -1.21
CA PHE A 258 -18.43 9.14 -0.04
C PHE A 258 -19.06 9.80 1.20
N LYS A 259 -18.59 9.35 2.35
CA LYS A 259 -18.81 9.96 3.65
C LYS A 259 -17.44 10.28 4.21
N VAL A 260 -17.21 11.56 4.49
CA VAL A 260 -16.04 12.04 5.23
C VAL A 260 -16.46 12.27 6.67
N ARG A 261 -15.73 11.67 7.61
CA ARG A 261 -15.99 11.82 9.05
C ARG A 261 -14.68 12.00 9.78
N SER A 262 -14.63 13.03 10.63
CA SER A 262 -13.62 13.09 11.69
C SER A 262 -14.14 12.30 12.88
N PHE A 263 -13.31 11.38 13.35
CA PHE A 263 -13.58 10.66 14.59
C PHE A 263 -12.46 10.96 15.59
N PRO A 264 -12.77 11.16 16.88
CA PRO A 264 -11.75 11.41 17.88
C PRO A 264 -10.90 10.16 18.14
N SER A 265 -9.64 10.35 18.50
CA SER A 265 -8.65 9.31 18.84
C SER A 265 -8.17 9.50 20.28
N GLU A 266 -7.45 8.51 20.80
CA GLU A 266 -6.66 8.61 22.03
C GLU A 266 -5.30 9.29 21.81
N GLY A 267 -5.16 9.99 20.68
CA GLY A 267 -4.00 10.78 20.31
C GLY A 267 -4.04 12.14 20.98
N GLU A 268 -3.22 12.34 22.01
CA GLU A 268 -2.98 13.65 22.62
C GLU A 268 -1.67 14.25 22.15
N VAL A 269 -1.80 15.31 21.35
CA VAL A 269 -0.63 16.09 20.92
C VAL A 269 -0.26 17.04 22.05
N ILE A 270 0.95 16.86 22.56
CA ILE A 270 1.51 17.67 23.64
C ILE A 270 2.78 18.39 23.17
N LEU A 271 3.01 19.59 23.72
CA LEU A 271 4.35 20.17 23.81
C LEU A 271 4.93 19.73 25.15
N ALA A 272 5.89 18.82 25.10
CA ALA A 272 6.55 18.27 26.28
C ALA A 272 7.80 19.07 26.67
N PHE A 273 8.02 19.20 27.97
CA PHE A 273 9.19 19.86 28.56
C PHE A 273 10.11 18.82 29.19
N ASN A 274 11.42 18.90 28.97
CA ASN A 274 12.35 18.06 29.72
C ASN A 274 12.56 18.61 31.13
N GLN A 275 11.77 18.14 32.09
CA GLN A 275 11.78 18.63 33.48
C GLN A 275 12.97 18.14 34.31
N ASN A 276 13.80 17.24 33.74
CA ASN A 276 15.11 16.94 34.31
C ASN A 276 16.07 18.14 34.19
N LEU A 277 15.81 19.07 33.26
CA LEU A 277 16.62 20.28 33.10
C LEU A 277 16.20 21.35 34.11
N PRO A 278 17.16 22.03 34.79
CA PRO A 278 16.84 23.06 35.80
C PRO A 278 15.90 24.16 35.31
N ILE A 279 16.00 24.53 34.03
CA ILE A 279 15.17 25.57 33.42
C ILE A 279 13.67 25.23 33.44
N PHE A 280 13.32 23.96 33.24
CA PHE A 280 11.94 23.48 33.24
C PHE A 280 11.48 22.96 34.59
N GLN A 281 12.30 23.00 35.64
CA GLN A 281 11.82 22.75 37.02
C GLN A 281 11.00 23.93 37.56
N ASN A 282 11.22 25.14 37.03
CA ASN A 282 10.42 26.32 37.37
C ASN A 282 9.06 26.27 36.67
N SER A 283 7.99 26.01 37.42
CA SER A 283 6.62 25.97 36.88
C SER A 283 6.17 27.30 36.28
N LEU A 284 6.70 28.45 36.71
CA LEU A 284 6.34 29.75 36.13
C LEU A 284 6.74 29.87 34.66
N LEU A 285 7.88 29.29 34.26
CA LEU A 285 8.28 29.26 32.85
C LEU A 285 7.32 28.39 32.03
N ARG A 286 6.98 27.19 32.53
CA ARG A 286 6.04 26.27 31.86
C ARG A 286 4.64 26.88 31.74
N GLN A 287 4.19 27.62 32.76
CA GLN A 287 2.93 28.37 32.75
C GLN A 287 2.97 29.54 31.76
N ALA A 288 4.07 30.31 31.71
CA ALA A 288 4.25 31.39 30.74
C ALA A 288 4.14 30.85 29.30
N ILE A 289 4.82 29.74 29.00
CA ILE A 289 4.71 29.05 27.71
C ILE A 289 3.27 28.60 27.46
N SER A 290 2.63 27.92 28.43
CA SER A 290 1.25 27.42 28.29
C SER A 290 0.21 28.50 27.96
N ILE A 291 0.39 29.72 28.48
CA ILE A 291 -0.48 30.89 28.25
C ILE A 291 -0.16 31.57 26.91
N ALA A 292 1.08 31.48 26.44
CA ALA A 292 1.49 32.04 25.15
C ALA A 292 1.00 31.24 23.94
N ILE A 293 0.44 30.04 24.15
CA ILE A 293 -0.01 29.16 23.07
C ILE A 293 -1.50 29.39 22.73
N ASN A 294 -1.77 29.81 21.50
CA ASN A 294 -3.11 29.88 20.91
C ASN A 294 -3.48 28.53 20.28
N ARG A 295 -4.08 27.64 21.09
CA ARG A 295 -4.41 26.25 20.68
C ARG A 295 -5.35 26.14 19.45
N PRO A 296 -6.42 26.94 19.29
CA PRO A 296 -7.24 26.90 18.07
C PRO A 296 -6.45 27.01 16.76
N ALA A 297 -5.39 27.85 16.73
CA ALA A 297 -4.57 28.00 15.52
C ALA A 297 -3.87 26.71 15.09
N PHE A 298 -3.60 25.78 16.02
CA PHE A 298 -3.02 24.48 15.71
C PHE A 298 -4.04 23.58 15.02
N VAL A 299 -5.28 23.56 15.48
CA VAL A 299 -6.35 22.76 14.87
C VAL A 299 -6.61 23.21 13.42
N ASP A 300 -6.60 24.52 13.18
CA ASP A 300 -6.80 25.06 11.84
C ASP A 300 -5.60 24.77 10.92
N ALA A 301 -4.37 25.05 11.38
CA ALA A 301 -3.17 24.92 10.55
C ALA A 301 -2.73 23.46 10.32
N VAL A 302 -2.92 22.59 11.32
CA VAL A 302 -2.46 21.19 11.26
C VAL A 302 -3.55 20.27 10.73
N LEU A 303 -4.80 20.51 11.13
CA LEU A 303 -5.91 19.57 10.94
C LEU A 303 -7.05 20.15 10.09
N TYR A 304 -6.90 21.34 9.52
CA TYR A 304 -7.92 22.01 8.70
C TYR A 304 -9.30 22.05 9.39
N GLY A 305 -9.31 22.28 10.71
CA GLY A 305 -10.54 22.41 11.50
C GLY A 305 -11.14 21.10 12.02
N TYR A 306 -10.59 19.92 11.69
CA TYR A 306 -11.19 18.62 12.07
C TYR A 306 -10.80 18.09 13.47
N GLY A 307 -9.87 18.74 14.16
CA GLY A 307 -9.42 18.35 15.52
C GLY A 307 -10.19 19.04 16.63
N ARG A 308 -9.85 18.70 17.89
CA ARG A 308 -10.37 19.38 19.07
C ARG A 308 -9.24 19.86 19.96
N VAL A 309 -9.34 21.11 20.42
CA VAL A 309 -8.46 21.61 21.47
C VAL A 309 -8.69 20.81 22.75
N ILE A 310 -7.60 20.47 23.45
CA ILE A 310 -7.65 19.81 24.76
C ILE A 310 -6.94 20.66 25.80
N GLY A 311 -7.42 20.58 27.05
CA GLY A 311 -6.86 21.30 28.18
C GLY A 311 -6.28 20.41 29.27
N SER A 312 -6.49 19.10 29.15
CA SER A 312 -6.02 18.08 30.08
C SER A 312 -5.55 16.85 29.31
N HIS A 313 -5.10 15.84 30.04
CA HIS A 313 -4.47 14.66 29.46
C HIS A 313 -5.42 13.70 28.76
N PHE A 314 -6.66 13.50 29.24
CA PHE A 314 -7.55 12.59 28.52
C PHE A 314 -8.11 13.24 27.25
N PRO A 315 -8.49 12.45 26.25
CA PRO A 315 -9.15 12.97 25.06
C PRO A 315 -10.65 13.20 25.36
N PRO A 316 -11.35 14.12 24.67
CA PRO A 316 -12.70 14.55 25.05
C PRO A 316 -13.78 13.47 25.06
N GLN A 317 -13.58 12.34 24.37
CA GLN A 317 -14.48 11.19 24.35
C GLN A 317 -14.35 10.30 25.58
N ASN A 318 -13.25 10.40 26.32
CA ASN A 318 -13.05 9.61 27.53
C ASN A 318 -14.03 10.08 28.62
N PRO A 319 -14.78 9.17 29.28
CA PRO A 319 -15.75 9.55 30.30
C PRO A 319 -15.12 10.28 31.51
N ASP A 320 -13.83 10.08 31.74
CA ASP A 320 -13.08 10.73 32.81
C ASP A 320 -12.46 12.08 32.38
N TYR A 321 -12.65 12.52 31.13
CA TYR A 321 -12.13 13.80 30.65
C TYR A 321 -12.64 14.98 31.49
N LEU A 322 -11.75 15.91 31.77
CA LEU A 322 -12.08 17.18 32.39
C LEU A 322 -11.56 18.32 31.54
N ASP A 323 -12.45 19.10 30.94
CA ASP A 323 -12.05 20.27 30.17
C ASP A 323 -11.42 21.34 31.07
N LEU A 324 -10.12 21.52 30.90
CA LEU A 324 -9.31 22.51 31.63
C LEU A 324 -8.69 23.56 30.68
N THR A 325 -9.22 23.71 29.46
CA THR A 325 -8.71 24.67 28.46
C THR A 325 -8.72 26.11 28.98
N ALA A 326 -9.65 26.44 29.87
CA ALA A 326 -9.78 27.75 30.50
C ALA A 326 -8.70 28.07 31.56
N ILE A 327 -7.86 27.11 31.97
CA ILE A 327 -6.80 27.33 32.98
C ILE A 327 -5.66 28.19 32.42
N TYR A 328 -5.29 27.98 31.15
CA TYR A 328 -4.29 28.78 30.44
C TYR A 328 -4.87 29.37 29.15
N PRO A 329 -5.74 30.40 29.26
CA PRO A 329 -6.25 31.10 28.10
C PRO A 329 -5.10 31.83 27.39
N TYR A 330 -5.21 31.97 26.07
CA TYR A 330 -4.19 32.67 25.28
C TYR A 330 -4.09 34.14 25.69
N ASP A 331 -2.96 34.52 26.28
CA ASP A 331 -2.69 35.90 26.75
C ASP A 331 -1.17 36.20 26.72
N PRO A 332 -0.63 36.68 25.58
CA PRO A 332 0.78 37.00 25.44
C PRO A 332 1.30 38.04 26.45
N ILE A 333 0.44 38.95 26.92
CA ILE A 333 0.82 40.00 27.87
C ILE A 333 1.07 39.36 29.24
N LYS A 334 0.14 38.53 29.71
CA LYS A 334 0.31 37.78 30.96
C LYS A 334 1.46 36.78 30.88
N ALA A 335 1.62 36.11 29.74
CA ALA A 335 2.75 35.21 29.51
C ALA A 335 4.10 35.93 29.64
N LYS A 336 4.26 37.11 29.03
CA LYS A 336 5.48 37.92 29.17
C LYS A 336 5.73 38.39 30.60
N ALA A 337 4.68 38.73 31.35
CA ALA A 337 4.78 39.09 32.76
C ALA A 337 5.25 37.89 33.63
N LEU A 338 4.70 36.69 33.39
CA LEU A 338 5.14 35.46 34.05
C LEU A 338 6.56 35.07 33.67
N LEU A 339 6.96 35.27 32.41
CA LEU A 339 8.33 35.02 31.96
C LEU A 339 9.35 35.87 32.73
N LYS A 340 9.02 37.15 32.96
CA LYS A 340 9.81 38.04 33.82
C LYS A 340 9.86 37.56 35.27
N GLN A 341 8.73 37.11 35.83
CA GLN A 341 8.69 36.53 37.19
C GLN A 341 9.47 35.23 37.30
N ALA A 342 9.54 34.45 36.21
CA ALA A 342 10.33 33.23 36.11
C ALA A 342 11.85 33.49 36.03
N GLY A 343 12.27 34.76 35.94
CA GLY A 343 13.68 35.17 35.93
C GLY A 343 14.23 35.54 34.55
N TYR A 344 13.38 35.67 33.52
CA TYR A 344 13.79 35.93 32.14
C TYR A 344 13.19 37.25 31.58
N PRO A 345 13.52 38.42 32.15
CA PRO A 345 12.97 39.71 31.71
C PRO A 345 13.34 40.07 30.27
N ASP A 346 14.51 39.63 29.80
CA ASP A 346 15.06 39.91 28.47
C ASP A 346 14.81 38.78 27.47
N GLY A 347 14.02 37.78 27.87
CA GLY A 347 13.78 36.59 27.05
C GLY A 347 14.83 35.48 27.24
N LEU A 348 14.74 34.45 26.40
CA LEU A 348 15.71 33.35 26.34
C LEU A 348 15.65 32.62 24.99
N THR A 349 16.63 31.74 24.76
CA THR A 349 16.63 30.84 23.61
C THR A 349 16.40 29.40 24.07
N LEU A 350 15.50 28.68 23.38
CA LEU A 350 15.21 27.28 23.62
C LEU A 350 15.33 26.48 22.31
N THR A 351 15.53 25.16 22.41
CA THR A 351 15.47 24.22 21.29
C THR A 351 14.17 23.43 21.29
N LEU A 352 13.68 23.10 20.10
CA LEU A 352 12.51 22.25 19.90
C LEU A 352 12.87 21.14 18.92
N ASP A 353 13.04 19.92 19.43
CA ASP A 353 13.42 18.74 18.67
C ASP A 353 12.15 18.00 18.23
N LEU A 354 11.93 17.86 16.92
CA LEU A 354 10.66 17.40 16.35
C LEU A 354 10.84 16.10 15.55
N PRO A 355 9.92 15.12 15.69
CA PRO A 355 9.87 13.99 14.77
C PRO A 355 9.45 14.46 13.36
N PRO A 356 9.65 13.66 12.31
CA PRO A 356 9.44 14.11 10.92
C PRO A 356 7.96 14.19 10.52
N SER A 357 7.03 13.92 11.43
CA SER A 357 5.60 13.94 11.16
C SER A 357 5.10 15.36 10.88
N ARG A 358 4.17 15.49 9.93
CA ARG A 358 3.57 16.77 9.54
C ARG A 358 2.92 17.51 10.72
N TYR A 359 2.27 16.77 11.62
CA TYR A 359 1.65 17.39 12.80
C TYR A 359 2.68 18.05 13.70
N ALA A 360 3.86 17.44 13.87
CA ALA A 360 4.91 17.95 14.75
C ALA A 360 5.65 19.13 14.09
N THR A 361 5.99 19.02 12.81
CA THR A 361 6.73 20.08 12.10
C THR A 361 5.92 21.37 11.97
N ILE A 362 4.64 21.28 11.60
CA ILE A 362 3.75 22.46 11.55
C ILE A 362 3.50 23.02 12.95
N SER A 363 3.20 22.16 13.94
CA SER A 363 3.01 22.62 15.33
C SER A 363 4.26 23.30 15.88
N GLY A 364 5.45 22.80 15.55
CA GLY A 364 6.71 23.38 15.99
C GLY A 364 6.95 24.79 15.45
N GLN A 365 6.63 25.05 14.18
CA GLN A 365 6.67 26.40 13.62
C GLN A 365 5.69 27.33 14.34
N LEU A 366 4.45 26.88 14.60
CA LEU A 366 3.47 27.66 15.35
C LEU A 366 3.93 27.96 16.78
N VAL A 367 4.54 26.99 17.47
CA VAL A 367 5.14 27.20 18.79
C VAL A 367 6.22 28.27 18.72
N ALA A 368 7.16 28.17 17.79
CA ALA A 368 8.22 29.16 17.61
C ALA A 368 7.64 30.57 17.36
N ASP A 369 6.72 30.71 16.41
CA ASP A 369 6.10 31.99 16.06
C ASP A 369 5.32 32.62 17.23
N GLN A 370 4.68 31.81 18.07
CA GLN A 370 3.90 32.29 19.21
C GLN A 370 4.79 32.65 20.40
N LEU A 371 5.85 31.89 20.65
CA LEU A 371 6.81 32.14 21.72
C LEU A 371 7.74 33.34 21.43
N GLU A 372 8.03 33.60 20.16
CA GLU A 372 8.76 34.79 19.72
C GLU A 372 8.10 36.09 20.22
N LYS A 373 6.75 36.13 20.24
CA LYS A 373 5.97 37.31 20.68
C LYS A 373 6.17 37.68 22.15
N ILE A 374 6.61 36.73 22.97
CA ILE A 374 6.89 36.96 24.40
C ILE A 374 8.40 37.07 24.70
N GLY A 375 9.25 37.00 23.67
CA GLY A 375 10.71 37.09 23.79
C GLY A 375 11.41 35.74 23.99
N ILE A 376 10.77 34.62 23.64
CA ILE A 376 11.43 33.31 23.65
C ILE A 376 11.75 32.92 22.20
N HIS A 377 13.04 32.91 21.86
CA HIS A 377 13.51 32.47 20.55
C HIS A 377 13.62 30.94 20.53
N VAL A 378 13.00 30.27 19.56
CA VAL A 378 13.00 28.80 19.47
C VAL A 378 13.78 28.32 18.25
N THR A 379 14.83 27.54 18.46
CA THR A 379 15.58 26.86 17.40
C THR A 379 14.97 25.50 17.11
N LEU A 380 14.46 25.31 15.88
CA LEU A 380 13.81 24.06 15.47
C LEU A 380 14.84 23.04 14.96
N HIS A 381 14.76 21.81 15.45
CA HIS A 381 15.51 20.68 14.91
C HIS A 381 14.55 19.61 14.40
N SER A 382 14.51 19.40 13.08
CA SER A 382 13.77 18.28 12.50
C SER A 382 14.65 17.04 12.53
N LEU A 383 14.21 16.00 13.24
CA LEU A 383 14.93 14.73 13.37
C LEU A 383 14.23 13.65 12.55
N GLU A 384 15.01 12.70 12.04
CA GLU A 384 14.45 11.43 11.54
C GLU A 384 13.89 10.63 12.74
N TRP A 385 12.87 9.79 12.54
CA TRP A 385 12.13 9.11 13.62
C TRP A 385 13.01 8.27 14.53
N THR A 386 13.92 7.45 13.99
CA THR A 386 14.83 6.63 14.80
C THR A 386 15.81 7.49 15.60
N THR A 387 16.24 8.62 15.01
CA THR A 387 17.07 9.61 15.70
C THR A 387 16.31 10.31 16.84
N TRP A 388 15.04 10.65 16.61
CA TRP A 388 14.17 11.22 17.65
C TRP A 388 13.98 10.24 18.81
N LEU A 389 13.67 8.97 18.51
CA LEU A 389 13.52 7.93 19.54
C LEU A 389 14.79 7.74 20.37
N ASP A 390 15.96 7.71 19.73
CA ASP A 390 17.23 7.55 20.45
C ASP A 390 17.57 8.79 21.29
N ARG A 391 17.50 9.97 20.69
CA ARG A 391 17.95 11.22 21.32
C ARG A 391 16.95 11.74 22.35
N VAL A 392 15.69 11.86 21.98
CA VAL A 392 14.64 12.45 22.81
C VAL A 392 14.10 11.41 23.79
N TYR A 393 13.61 10.27 23.29
CA TYR A 393 12.90 9.30 24.13
C TYR A 393 13.83 8.43 24.99
N LYS A 394 14.96 7.95 24.46
CA LYS A 394 15.89 7.07 25.22
C LYS A 394 16.96 7.83 26.01
N LYS A 395 17.58 8.85 25.40
CA LYS A 395 18.70 9.60 25.99
C LYS A 395 18.25 10.85 26.76
N HIS A 396 17.00 11.27 26.59
CA HIS A 396 16.45 12.48 27.20
C HIS A 396 17.26 13.75 26.87
N ASP A 397 17.92 13.77 25.70
CA ASP A 397 18.72 14.89 25.21
C ASP A 397 17.87 15.85 24.36
N PHE A 398 17.02 16.61 25.04
CA PHE A 398 16.16 17.62 24.42
C PHE A 398 15.74 18.68 25.45
N GLN A 399 15.27 19.84 24.97
CA GLN A 399 14.64 20.86 25.82
C GLN A 399 13.12 20.78 25.74
N MET A 400 12.58 20.89 24.53
CA MET A 400 11.17 20.73 24.24
C MET A 400 10.98 19.79 23.05
N THR A 401 9.82 19.14 22.96
CA THR A 401 9.40 18.33 21.80
C THR A 401 7.89 18.41 21.63
N VAL A 402 7.39 18.31 20.39
CA VAL A 402 5.97 18.06 20.11
C VAL A 402 5.80 16.59 19.72
N ILE A 403 4.89 15.88 20.37
CA ILE A 403 4.64 14.47 20.13
C ILE A 403 3.16 14.13 20.39
N ASN A 404 2.64 13.17 19.63
CA ASN A 404 1.34 12.55 19.86
C ASN A 404 1.51 11.29 20.72
N HIS A 405 0.97 11.27 21.93
CA HIS A 405 0.78 10.03 22.71
C HIS A 405 -0.54 9.42 22.28
N ALA A 406 -0.57 8.14 21.90
CA ALA A 406 -1.74 7.53 21.26
C ALA A 406 -2.39 6.42 22.09
N GLU A 407 -1.78 6.09 23.22
CA GLU A 407 -2.15 4.99 24.09
C GLU A 407 -3.31 5.38 25.02
N PRO A 408 -4.43 4.64 25.02
CA PRO A 408 -5.52 4.93 25.95
C PRO A 408 -5.08 4.74 27.40
N PHE A 409 -5.50 5.67 28.27
CA PHE A 409 -5.28 5.60 29.72
C PHE A 409 -3.81 5.59 30.17
N ASP A 410 -2.92 6.21 29.42
CA ASP A 410 -1.49 6.30 29.68
C ASP A 410 -1.10 7.30 30.80
N TYR A 411 -2.05 7.87 31.56
CA TYR A 411 -1.82 8.83 32.66
C TYR A 411 -0.77 8.40 33.71
N ARG A 412 -0.44 7.11 33.79
CA ARG A 412 0.63 6.58 34.64
C ARG A 412 2.05 6.99 34.19
N ILE A 413 2.25 7.45 32.95
CA ILE A 413 3.55 7.94 32.48
C ILE A 413 4.08 9.13 33.31
N TYR A 414 3.17 9.89 33.92
CA TYR A 414 3.49 11.04 34.79
C TYR A 414 3.98 10.64 36.20
N ASP A 415 3.91 9.36 36.57
CA ASP A 415 4.49 8.83 37.82
C ASP A 415 5.61 7.80 37.55
N LYS A 416 5.93 7.54 36.28
CA LYS A 416 6.92 6.56 35.88
C LYS A 416 8.34 7.11 36.11
N GLU A 417 9.10 6.42 36.95
CA GLU A 417 10.51 6.75 37.18
C GLU A 417 11.32 6.65 35.89
N GLY A 418 12.12 7.68 35.61
CA GLY A 418 12.97 7.72 34.41
C GLY A 418 12.22 7.90 33.09
N TYR A 419 10.96 8.34 33.09
CA TYR A 419 10.26 8.68 31.85
C TYR A 419 10.86 9.93 31.18
N TYR A 420 10.77 10.03 29.85
CA TYR A 420 11.63 10.93 29.06
C TYR A 420 11.48 12.43 29.38
N PHE A 421 10.30 12.89 29.79
CA PHE A 421 10.09 14.28 30.22
C PHE A 421 10.34 14.53 31.72
N GLY A 422 10.62 13.49 32.51
CA GLY A 422 11.10 13.62 33.89
C GLY A 422 10.16 14.31 34.89
N TYR A 423 8.84 14.21 34.69
CA TYR A 423 7.87 14.85 35.58
C TYR A 423 7.69 14.04 36.87
N HIS A 424 7.65 14.74 38.02
CA HIS A 424 7.38 14.14 39.32
C HIS A 424 6.56 15.09 40.20
N ASN A 425 5.49 14.57 40.81
CA ASN A 425 4.66 15.33 41.73
C ASN A 425 4.15 14.44 42.87
N ALA A 426 4.48 14.78 44.12
CA ALA A 426 4.16 13.96 45.28
C ALA A 426 2.65 13.80 45.52
N GLN A 427 1.84 14.83 45.20
CA GLN A 427 0.38 14.73 45.32
C GLN A 427 -0.20 13.83 44.24
N PHE A 428 0.34 13.92 43.02
CA PHE A 428 -0.03 13.02 41.92
C PHE A 428 0.23 11.55 42.29
N HIS A 429 1.45 11.25 42.76
CA HIS A 429 1.83 9.91 43.23
C HIS A 429 0.89 9.35 44.32
N GLN A 430 0.54 10.18 45.31
CA GLN A 430 -0.36 9.79 46.39
C GLN A 430 -1.78 9.47 45.90
N ILE A 431 -2.33 10.27 44.99
CA ILE A 431 -3.66 10.03 44.43
C ILE A 431 -3.64 8.79 43.54
N LEU A 432 -2.60 8.61 42.72
CA LEU A 432 -2.43 7.44 41.86
C LEU A 432 -2.35 6.15 42.68
N THR A 433 -1.54 6.12 43.74
CA THR A 433 -1.42 4.96 44.64
C THR A 433 -2.75 4.58 45.29
N ARG A 434 -3.58 5.57 45.64
CA ARG A 434 -4.94 5.32 46.16
C ARG A 434 -5.90 4.86 45.08
N LEU A 435 -5.80 5.43 43.87
CA LEU A 435 -6.61 5.03 42.72
C LEU A 435 -6.40 3.56 42.38
N ASP A 436 -5.17 3.05 42.47
CA ASP A 436 -4.86 1.64 42.20
C ASP A 436 -5.66 0.66 43.10
N GLN A 437 -5.99 1.10 44.32
CA GLN A 437 -6.72 0.31 45.32
C GLN A 437 -8.23 0.61 45.33
N GLU A 438 -8.69 1.55 44.49
CA GLU A 438 -10.07 2.02 44.48
C GLU A 438 -10.93 1.19 43.51
N ASN A 439 -11.94 0.51 44.06
CA ASN A 439 -12.86 -0.33 43.30
C ASN A 439 -14.23 0.34 43.05
N ASP A 440 -14.54 1.44 43.74
CA ASP A 440 -15.78 2.18 43.51
C ASP A 440 -15.66 3.09 42.27
N ALA A 441 -16.48 2.84 41.25
CA ALA A 441 -16.39 3.53 39.96
C ALA A 441 -16.52 5.07 40.07
N PHE A 442 -17.37 5.56 40.98
CA PHE A 442 -17.54 7.00 41.18
C PHE A 442 -16.31 7.64 41.83
N GLN A 443 -15.75 6.99 42.85
CA GLN A 443 -14.52 7.43 43.50
C GLN A 443 -13.30 7.37 42.57
N ARG A 444 -13.25 6.39 41.65
CA ARG A 444 -12.22 6.33 40.59
C ARG A 444 -12.30 7.53 39.66
N HIS A 445 -13.49 7.83 39.15
CA HIS A 445 -13.74 8.98 38.26
C HIS A 445 -13.23 10.29 38.89
N GLN A 446 -13.59 10.55 40.15
CA GLN A 446 -13.14 11.76 40.86
C GLN A 446 -11.61 11.84 41.01
N LYS A 447 -10.95 10.70 41.29
CA LYS A 447 -9.49 10.64 41.42
C LYS A 447 -8.80 10.88 40.08
N LEU A 448 -9.29 10.30 39.00
CA LEU A 448 -8.79 10.51 37.64
C LEU A 448 -8.93 11.97 37.19
N GLN A 449 -10.05 12.62 37.48
CA GLN A 449 -10.21 14.06 37.24
C GLN A 449 -9.27 14.91 38.11
N SER A 450 -8.98 14.48 39.34
CA SER A 450 -8.03 15.18 40.22
C SER A 450 -6.59 15.09 39.71
N LEU A 451 -6.18 13.93 39.17
CA LEU A 451 -4.88 13.76 38.51
C LEU A 451 -4.73 14.76 37.34
N GLN A 452 -5.74 14.86 36.46
CA GLN A 452 -5.73 15.82 35.35
C GLN A 452 -5.62 17.28 35.81
N LYS A 453 -6.29 17.66 36.91
CA LYS A 453 -6.17 19.00 37.51
C LYS A 453 -4.73 19.29 37.95
N ILE A 454 -4.07 18.33 38.61
CA ILE A 454 -2.68 18.49 39.03
C ILE A 454 -1.78 18.70 37.81
N LEU A 455 -1.87 17.83 36.80
CA LEU A 455 -1.04 17.94 35.58
C LEU A 455 -1.20 19.29 34.89
N THR A 456 -2.44 19.78 34.80
CA THR A 456 -2.72 21.05 34.15
C THR A 456 -2.25 22.23 35.01
N LEU A 457 -2.57 22.27 36.30
CA LEU A 457 -2.16 23.38 37.18
C LEU A 457 -0.64 23.47 37.35
N ASP A 458 0.06 22.33 37.29
CA ASP A 458 1.53 22.29 37.33
C ASP A 458 2.16 22.58 35.96
N ALA A 459 1.36 22.73 34.90
CA ALA A 459 1.82 22.85 33.51
C ALA A 459 2.84 21.74 33.18
N ALA A 460 2.49 20.48 33.49
CA ALA A 460 3.38 19.34 33.29
C ALA A 460 3.82 19.24 31.82
N ASN A 461 2.88 19.42 30.90
CA ASN A 461 3.08 19.62 29.46
C ASN A 461 2.03 20.63 28.97
N VAL A 462 2.21 21.20 27.78
CA VAL A 462 1.11 21.93 27.12
C VAL A 462 0.27 20.93 26.32
N PHE A 463 -0.96 20.67 26.77
CA PHE A 463 -1.95 19.93 25.99
C PHE A 463 -2.40 20.82 24.82
N LEU A 464 -2.13 20.42 23.57
CA LEU A 464 -2.39 21.25 22.39
C LEU A 464 -3.76 20.92 21.79
N PHE A 465 -3.91 19.70 21.28
CA PHE A 465 -5.12 19.22 20.63
C PHE A 465 -5.16 17.68 20.61
N GLN A 466 -6.37 17.15 20.47
CA GLN A 466 -6.61 15.74 20.21
C GLN A 466 -6.51 15.49 18.70
N TYR A 467 -5.67 14.53 18.29
CA TYR A 467 -5.36 14.21 16.89
C TYR A 467 -6.44 13.33 16.23
N PRO A 468 -7.34 13.82 15.37
CA PRO A 468 -8.46 13.02 14.86
C PRO A 468 -7.99 11.93 13.87
N HIS A 469 -8.80 10.86 13.73
CA HIS A 469 -8.73 10.04 12.51
C HIS A 469 -9.67 10.64 11.48
N LEU A 470 -9.14 10.87 10.29
CA LEU A 470 -9.88 11.42 9.17
C LEU A 470 -10.32 10.28 8.28
N VAL A 471 -11.56 9.86 8.47
CA VAL A 471 -12.10 8.67 7.85
C VAL A 471 -12.84 9.02 6.58
N VAL A 472 -12.51 8.35 5.47
CA VAL A 472 -13.26 8.45 4.21
C VAL A 472 -13.74 7.07 3.79
N PHE A 473 -15.03 6.92 3.50
CA PHE A 473 -15.60 5.64 3.11
C PHE A 473 -16.76 5.82 2.13
N LYS A 474 -17.06 4.78 1.34
CA LYS A 474 -18.21 4.81 0.44
C LYS A 474 -19.52 4.95 1.21
N ALA A 475 -20.46 5.69 0.64
CA ALA A 475 -21.72 6.02 1.30
C ALA A 475 -22.62 4.79 1.56
N ASP A 476 -22.47 3.74 0.75
CA ASP A 476 -23.15 2.44 0.86
C ASP A 476 -22.46 1.45 1.80
N LEU A 477 -21.30 1.80 2.37
CA LEU A 477 -20.62 0.99 3.37
C LEU A 477 -21.18 1.32 4.78
N ALA A 478 -21.71 0.31 5.44
CA ALA A 478 -22.32 0.39 6.77
C ALA A 478 -21.71 -0.65 7.72
N GLY A 479 -22.06 -0.57 9.00
CA GLY A 479 -21.52 -1.48 10.01
C GLY A 479 -20.04 -1.27 10.32
N LEU A 480 -19.43 -0.16 9.87
CA LEU A 480 -18.14 0.28 10.38
C LEU A 480 -18.33 0.79 11.80
N TRP A 481 -17.81 0.06 12.78
CA TRP A 481 -17.71 0.56 14.14
C TRP A 481 -16.26 0.93 14.41
N ARG A 482 -16.04 2.16 14.86
CA ARG A 482 -14.74 2.56 15.37
C ARG A 482 -14.65 2.15 16.83
N GLY A 483 -13.69 1.29 17.13
CA GLY A 483 -13.52 0.67 18.43
C GLY A 483 -13.10 1.59 19.56
N SER A 484 -13.41 2.90 19.55
CA SER A 484 -13.00 3.82 20.62
C SER A 484 -13.42 3.26 21.98
N PRO A 485 -12.49 3.14 22.94
CA PRO A 485 -11.13 3.73 22.97
C PRO A 485 -9.98 2.85 22.42
N THR A 486 -10.24 1.67 21.85
CA THR A 486 -9.22 0.86 21.15
C THR A 486 -8.83 1.48 19.80
N GLN A 487 -7.57 1.30 19.41
CA GLN A 487 -6.96 1.96 18.25
C GLN A 487 -7.47 1.44 16.88
N ALA A 488 -8.09 0.26 16.82
CA ALA A 488 -8.52 -0.38 15.57
C ALA A 488 -9.99 -0.15 15.19
N PHE A 489 -10.30 -0.33 13.90
CA PHE A 489 -11.67 -0.40 13.39
C PHE A 489 -12.21 -1.82 13.46
N ASP A 490 -13.42 -2.00 14.01
CA ASP A 490 -14.10 -3.29 13.97
C ASP A 490 -14.73 -3.50 12.59
N LEU A 491 -14.05 -4.31 11.79
CA LEU A 491 -14.47 -4.70 10.44
C LEU A 491 -15.40 -5.92 10.42
N THR A 492 -15.61 -6.57 11.57
CA THR A 492 -16.39 -7.83 11.65
C THR A 492 -17.89 -7.63 11.42
N THR A 493 -18.37 -6.39 11.63
CA THR A 493 -19.78 -6.02 11.44
C THR A 493 -20.04 -5.24 10.15
N ALA A 494 -19.02 -5.00 9.32
CA ALA A 494 -19.13 -4.24 8.08
C ALA A 494 -19.97 -4.97 7.01
N TYR A 495 -20.73 -4.22 6.21
CA TYR A 495 -21.52 -4.70 5.08
C TYR A 495 -21.84 -3.57 4.08
N PHE A 496 -22.06 -3.91 2.81
CA PHE A 496 -22.58 -2.99 1.80
C PHE A 496 -24.12 -3.01 1.77
N THR A 497 -24.75 -1.83 1.73
CA THR A 497 -26.20 -1.66 1.55
C THR A 497 -26.56 -1.61 0.06
N ASP A 498 -27.72 -2.14 -0.33
CA ASP A 498 -28.26 -1.94 -1.68
C ASP A 498 -28.84 -0.51 -1.89
N SER A 499 -29.32 -0.22 -3.09
CA SER A 499 -29.92 1.08 -3.44
C SER A 499 -31.22 1.40 -2.69
N GLN A 500 -31.77 0.46 -1.91
CA GLN A 500 -32.91 0.66 -1.01
C GLN A 500 -32.52 0.64 0.48
N GLY A 501 -31.23 0.49 0.82
CA GLY A 501 -30.73 0.45 2.18
C GLY A 501 -30.82 -0.91 2.88
N THR A 502 -31.09 -2.00 2.15
CA THR A 502 -31.21 -3.36 2.70
C THR A 502 -29.96 -4.24 2.50
N HIS A 503 -29.81 -5.27 3.35
CA HIS A 503 -28.63 -6.16 3.39
C HIS A 503 -28.69 -7.25 2.31
N ASN A 504 -27.68 -7.33 1.45
CA ASN A 504 -27.60 -8.31 0.36
C ASN A 504 -27.23 -9.73 0.89
N SER A 505 -28.13 -10.72 0.75
CA SER A 505 -27.96 -12.07 1.34
C SER A 505 -27.92 -13.25 0.37
N HIS A 506 -27.67 -13.05 -0.94
CA HIS A 506 -27.69 -14.15 -1.90
C HIS A 506 -26.29 -14.50 -2.43
N LEU A 507 -25.75 -15.63 -1.94
CA LEU A 507 -24.50 -16.26 -2.38
C LEU A 507 -24.78 -17.37 -3.40
N ILE A 508 -24.05 -17.39 -4.53
CA ILE A 508 -23.92 -18.56 -5.41
C ILE A 508 -22.43 -18.95 -5.45
N PRO A 509 -22.04 -20.21 -5.20
CA PRO A 509 -20.64 -20.62 -5.17
C PRO A 509 -20.12 -21.04 -6.56
N SER A 510 -18.90 -20.65 -6.91
CA SER A 510 -18.19 -21.09 -8.12
C SER A 510 -16.95 -21.94 -7.77
N SER A 511 -17.04 -23.24 -8.02
CA SER A 511 -15.91 -24.18 -7.93
C SER A 511 -15.61 -24.76 -9.31
N ILE A 512 -14.64 -24.20 -10.04
CA ILE A 512 -13.97 -24.91 -11.15
C ILE A 512 -12.49 -24.46 -11.20
N SER A 513 -11.58 -25.36 -10.87
CA SER A 513 -10.14 -25.22 -11.05
C SER A 513 -9.72 -25.73 -12.43
N TRP A 514 -8.84 -24.99 -13.14
CA TRP A 514 -8.32 -25.39 -14.45
C TRP A 514 -6.79 -25.47 -14.44
N HIS A 515 -6.25 -26.67 -14.28
CA HIS A 515 -4.87 -27.00 -14.62
C HIS A 515 -4.80 -27.41 -16.10
N PHE A 516 -4.75 -26.45 -17.05
CA PHE A 516 -4.61 -26.80 -18.47
C PHE A 516 -3.77 -25.84 -19.34
N GLY A 517 -3.26 -24.72 -18.78
CA GLY A 517 -2.59 -23.68 -19.57
C GLY A 517 -1.13 -23.98 -19.97
N GLY A 518 -0.39 -24.79 -19.20
CA GLY A 518 1.04 -24.99 -19.40
C GLY A 518 1.42 -25.90 -20.57
N TRP A 519 0.54 -26.82 -20.97
CA TRP A 519 0.83 -27.81 -22.01
C TRP A 519 0.48 -27.32 -23.43
N LEU A 520 -0.47 -26.37 -23.54
CA LEU A 520 -0.91 -25.85 -24.83
C LEU A 520 0.13 -24.91 -25.46
N SER A 521 0.81 -24.10 -24.64
CA SER A 521 1.86 -23.17 -25.08
C SER A 521 3.12 -23.91 -25.56
N ALA A 522 3.53 -24.96 -24.85
CA ALA A 522 4.63 -25.83 -25.25
C ALA A 522 4.30 -26.62 -26.53
N ALA A 523 3.06 -27.12 -26.66
CA ALA A 523 2.61 -27.82 -27.86
C ALA A 523 2.53 -26.91 -29.09
N LEU A 524 2.06 -25.66 -28.95
CA LEU A 524 2.03 -24.67 -30.04
C LEU A 524 3.43 -24.23 -30.48
N GLY A 525 4.36 -24.03 -29.54
CA GLY A 525 5.77 -23.73 -29.85
C GLY A 525 6.44 -24.86 -30.63
N LEU A 526 6.17 -26.12 -30.23
CA LEU A 526 6.69 -27.31 -30.91
C LEU A 526 6.07 -27.49 -32.31
N ILE A 527 4.77 -27.25 -32.47
CA ILE A 527 4.07 -27.35 -33.76
C ILE A 527 4.57 -26.28 -34.75
N LEU A 528 4.80 -25.04 -34.30
CA LEU A 528 5.37 -23.98 -35.13
C LEU A 528 6.80 -24.29 -35.58
N LEU A 529 7.62 -24.88 -34.70
CA LEU A 529 8.96 -25.37 -35.03
C LEU A 529 8.92 -26.55 -36.02
N ILE A 530 8.00 -27.50 -35.85
CA ILE A 530 7.84 -28.65 -36.75
C ILE A 530 7.34 -28.21 -38.13
N VAL A 531 6.43 -27.24 -38.22
CA VAL A 531 5.96 -26.67 -39.49
C VAL A 531 7.07 -25.87 -40.18
N ALA A 532 7.87 -25.11 -39.43
CA ALA A 532 9.05 -24.40 -39.95
C ALA A 532 10.10 -25.35 -40.55
N PHE A 533 10.33 -26.49 -39.89
CA PHE A 533 11.32 -27.50 -40.32
C PHE A 533 10.83 -28.36 -41.50
N ARG A 534 9.53 -28.67 -41.55
CA ARG A 534 8.93 -29.54 -42.57
C ARG A 534 8.83 -28.90 -43.96
N TYR A 535 8.85 -27.57 -44.07
CA TYR A 535 8.63 -26.85 -45.33
C TYR A 535 9.90 -26.18 -45.94
N GLN A 536 11.11 -26.49 -45.45
CA GLN A 536 12.37 -25.89 -45.93
C GLN A 536 12.31 -24.34 -46.09
N LEU A 537 11.62 -23.68 -45.16
CA LEU A 537 11.36 -22.23 -45.23
C LEU A 537 12.63 -21.39 -44.97
N PHE A 538 13.65 -21.98 -44.36
CA PHE A 538 14.85 -21.28 -43.91
C PHE A 538 16.11 -21.82 -44.60
N SER A 539 16.97 -20.90 -45.06
CA SER A 539 18.38 -21.25 -45.25
C SER A 539 19.01 -21.39 -43.87
N ILE A 540 19.65 -22.51 -43.58
CA ILE A 540 20.33 -22.77 -42.30
C ILE A 540 21.31 -21.63 -41.97
N SER A 541 21.98 -21.07 -42.98
CA SER A 541 22.89 -19.94 -42.81
C SER A 541 22.19 -18.65 -42.37
N GLY A 542 20.99 -18.37 -42.91
CA GLY A 542 20.18 -17.21 -42.56
C GLY A 542 19.67 -17.28 -41.11
N PHE A 543 19.17 -18.44 -40.70
CA PHE A 543 18.75 -18.68 -39.32
C PHE A 543 19.93 -18.54 -38.34
N LEU A 544 21.07 -19.19 -38.62
CA LEU A 544 22.27 -19.10 -37.78
C LEU A 544 22.78 -17.65 -37.66
N LYS A 545 22.78 -16.89 -38.75
CA LYS A 545 23.18 -15.47 -38.75
C LYS A 545 22.26 -14.63 -37.86
N LYS A 546 20.94 -14.82 -37.95
CA LYS A 546 19.97 -14.07 -37.12
C LYS A 546 20.03 -14.47 -35.65
N SER A 547 20.16 -15.77 -35.37
CA SER A 547 20.33 -16.26 -34.00
C SER A 547 21.62 -15.74 -33.38
N GLY A 548 22.73 -15.70 -34.14
CA GLY A 548 23.99 -15.10 -33.68
C GLY A 548 23.87 -13.60 -33.40
N GLN A 549 23.17 -12.84 -34.26
CA GLN A 549 22.88 -11.42 -34.04
C GLN A 549 22.05 -11.19 -32.77
N PHE A 550 21.02 -12.01 -32.55
CA PHE A 550 20.19 -11.96 -31.34
C PHE A 550 21.02 -12.24 -30.08
N LEU A 551 21.78 -13.34 -30.06
CA LEU A 551 22.61 -13.70 -28.89
C LEU A 551 23.66 -12.63 -28.58
N LEU A 552 24.33 -12.09 -29.60
CA LEU A 552 25.30 -11.02 -29.43
C LEU A 552 24.64 -9.74 -28.88
N ALA A 553 23.51 -9.33 -29.45
CA ALA A 553 22.77 -8.17 -28.97
C ALA A 553 22.28 -8.35 -27.52
N SER A 554 21.81 -9.54 -27.17
CA SER A 554 21.36 -9.85 -25.82
C SER A 554 22.50 -9.80 -24.80
N TRP A 555 23.67 -10.34 -25.17
CA TRP A 555 24.87 -10.28 -24.32
C TRP A 555 25.39 -8.85 -24.16
N ILE A 556 25.38 -8.03 -25.22
CA ILE A 556 25.74 -6.60 -25.14
C ILE A 556 24.74 -5.86 -24.23
N ALA A 557 23.44 -6.11 -24.39
CA ALA A 557 22.42 -5.48 -23.56
C ALA A 557 22.58 -5.82 -22.07
N SER A 558 22.81 -7.10 -21.73
CA SER A 558 23.06 -7.51 -20.34
C SER A 558 24.31 -6.87 -19.76
N LEU A 559 25.38 -6.75 -20.57
CA LEU A 559 26.61 -6.08 -20.15
C LEU A 559 26.40 -4.58 -19.89
N VAL A 560 25.70 -3.89 -20.79
CA VAL A 560 25.40 -2.46 -20.65
C VAL A 560 24.54 -2.19 -19.42
N ILE A 561 23.50 -3.00 -19.19
CA ILE A 561 22.63 -2.88 -18.01
C ILE A 561 23.43 -3.11 -16.72
N PHE A 562 24.26 -4.15 -16.68
CA PHE A 562 25.12 -4.44 -15.53
C PHE A 562 26.10 -3.30 -15.24
N MET A 563 26.73 -2.75 -16.28
CA MET A 563 27.67 -1.62 -16.15
C MET A 563 26.96 -0.35 -15.69
N ALA A 564 25.79 -0.03 -16.25
CA ALA A 564 25.02 1.15 -15.88
C ALA A 564 24.67 1.15 -14.38
N ILE A 565 24.29 -0.02 -13.84
CA ILE A 565 23.95 -0.17 -12.43
C ILE A 565 25.19 -0.20 -11.54
N SER A 566 26.28 -0.79 -12.02
CA SER A 566 27.55 -0.84 -11.29
C SER A 566 28.24 0.53 -11.14
N VAL A 567 27.85 1.52 -11.93
CA VAL A 567 28.42 2.90 -11.92
C VAL A 567 27.57 3.86 -11.07
N LEU A 568 26.36 3.46 -10.64
CA LEU A 568 25.53 4.31 -9.78
C LEU A 568 26.25 4.58 -8.43
N PRO A 569 26.31 5.84 -7.98
CA PRO A 569 27.03 6.21 -6.76
C PRO A 569 26.31 5.69 -5.50
N GLY A 570 27.07 5.04 -4.62
CA GLY A 570 26.62 4.46 -3.35
C GLY A 570 26.80 2.94 -3.34
N ASP A 571 27.51 2.41 -2.33
CA ASP A 571 27.56 0.96 -2.12
C ASP A 571 26.17 0.46 -1.68
N PRO A 572 25.56 -0.51 -2.39
CA PRO A 572 24.29 -1.10 -1.98
C PRO A 572 24.30 -1.55 -0.51
N ALA A 573 25.44 -2.05 -0.01
CA ALA A 573 25.58 -2.47 1.37
C ALA A 573 25.61 -1.29 2.37
N GLU A 574 26.18 -0.14 2.00
CA GLU A 574 26.16 1.09 2.83
C GLU A 574 24.75 1.65 2.95
N TYR A 575 23.97 1.57 1.87
CA TYR A 575 22.57 1.98 1.88
C TYR A 575 21.69 1.04 2.73
N MET A 576 21.89 -0.27 2.62
CA MET A 576 21.15 -1.28 3.40
C MET A 576 21.39 -1.19 4.91
N MET A 577 22.59 -0.80 5.33
CA MET A 577 22.98 -0.71 6.74
C MET A 577 22.83 0.72 7.33
N GLY A 578 22.55 1.72 6.48
CA GLY A 578 22.45 3.12 6.86
C GLY A 578 23.78 3.78 7.23
N LEU A 579 23.75 5.09 7.49
CA LEU A 579 24.93 5.92 7.77
C LEU A 579 25.74 5.51 9.03
N GLN A 580 25.25 4.54 9.82
CA GLN A 580 25.91 4.03 11.03
C GLN A 580 26.34 2.56 10.93
N ALA A 581 26.40 1.99 9.71
CA ALA A 581 26.90 0.63 9.49
C ALA A 581 28.31 0.45 10.10
N SER A 582 28.46 -0.48 11.05
CA SER A 582 29.80 -0.82 11.52
C SER A 582 30.62 -1.35 10.32
N PRO A 583 31.88 -0.91 10.11
CA PRO A 583 32.69 -1.34 8.96
C PRO A 583 32.80 -2.86 8.82
N ARG A 584 32.69 -3.58 9.94
CA ARG A 584 32.70 -5.04 9.99
C ARG A 584 31.40 -5.68 9.49
N ALA A 585 30.25 -5.09 9.81
CA ALA A 585 28.96 -5.54 9.31
C ALA A 585 28.79 -5.18 7.83
N LEU A 586 29.29 -4.01 7.42
CA LEU A 586 29.36 -3.63 6.01
C LEU A 586 30.22 -4.62 5.21
N ALA A 587 31.41 -4.97 5.70
CA ALA A 587 32.27 -5.97 5.06
C ALA A 587 31.62 -7.37 5.02
N ALA A 588 30.91 -7.78 6.07
CA ALA A 588 30.18 -9.05 6.09
C ALA A 588 29.06 -9.07 5.04
N LEU A 589 28.30 -7.98 4.92
CA LEU A 589 27.23 -7.83 3.94
C LEU A 589 27.79 -7.76 2.51
N GLN A 590 28.89 -7.04 2.29
CA GLN A 590 29.61 -7.00 1.02
C GLN A 590 30.09 -8.39 0.58
N THR A 591 30.60 -9.21 1.51
CA THR A 591 30.98 -10.60 1.24
C THR A 591 29.77 -11.49 0.98
N GLU A 592 28.67 -11.31 1.71
CA GLU A 592 27.42 -12.05 1.54
C GLU A 592 26.79 -11.80 0.16
N PHE A 593 26.75 -10.55 -0.28
CA PHE A 593 26.26 -10.15 -1.62
C PHE A 593 27.31 -10.29 -2.73
N GLY A 594 28.54 -10.75 -2.41
CA GLY A 594 29.64 -10.91 -3.36
C GLY A 594 30.08 -9.61 -4.03
N LEU A 595 29.83 -8.47 -3.39
CA LEU A 595 30.20 -7.13 -3.86
C LEU A 595 31.71 -6.91 -3.82
N ASP A 596 32.42 -7.68 -2.99
CA ASP A 596 33.89 -7.74 -2.84
C ASP A 596 34.61 -8.39 -4.05
N LYS A 597 33.88 -9.12 -4.90
CA LYS A 597 34.45 -9.78 -6.07
C LYS A 597 34.68 -8.79 -7.22
N PRO A 598 35.72 -9.02 -8.06
CA PRO A 598 35.91 -8.26 -9.29
C PRO A 598 34.65 -8.21 -10.16
N ALA A 599 34.40 -7.07 -10.81
CA ALA A 599 33.18 -6.82 -11.59
C ALA A 599 32.87 -7.90 -12.64
N TYR A 600 33.90 -8.48 -13.27
CA TYR A 600 33.72 -9.56 -14.25
C TYR A 600 33.17 -10.86 -13.62
N ILE A 601 33.57 -11.19 -12.39
CA ILE A 601 33.05 -12.36 -11.66
C ILE A 601 31.59 -12.11 -11.27
N ARG A 602 31.29 -10.91 -10.76
CA ARG A 602 29.92 -10.51 -10.44
C ARG A 602 29.01 -10.57 -11.66
N TYR A 603 29.49 -10.10 -12.83
CA TYR A 603 28.75 -10.18 -14.09
C TYR A 603 28.49 -11.62 -14.52
N ILE A 604 29.52 -12.49 -14.52
CA ILE A 604 29.36 -13.90 -14.92
C ILE A 604 28.39 -14.62 -13.99
N ASN A 605 28.49 -14.40 -12.68
CA ASN A 605 27.57 -14.98 -11.71
C ASN A 605 26.15 -14.47 -11.93
N TRP A 606 25.95 -13.15 -11.97
CA TRP A 606 24.63 -12.54 -12.19
C TRP A 606 23.99 -13.03 -13.49
N LEU A 607 24.74 -13.09 -14.59
CA LEU A 607 24.26 -13.59 -15.87
C LEU A 607 23.87 -15.07 -15.78
N THR A 608 24.67 -15.89 -15.10
CA THR A 608 24.39 -17.33 -14.92
C THR A 608 23.12 -17.55 -14.10
N HIS A 609 22.92 -16.82 -13.01
CA HIS A 609 21.70 -16.90 -12.18
C HIS A 609 20.48 -16.38 -12.96
N SER A 610 20.62 -15.25 -13.66
CA SER A 610 19.56 -14.66 -14.48
C SER A 610 19.08 -15.61 -15.59
N LEU A 611 19.98 -16.40 -16.19
CA LEU A 611 19.63 -17.44 -17.17
C LEU A 611 18.79 -18.59 -16.58
N HIS A 612 18.89 -18.81 -15.26
CA HIS A 612 18.06 -19.78 -14.54
C HIS A 612 16.79 -19.15 -13.95
N GLY A 613 16.53 -17.86 -14.21
CA GLY A 613 15.38 -17.13 -13.67
C GLY A 613 15.57 -16.62 -12.25
N ASP A 614 16.77 -16.75 -11.68
CA ASP A 614 17.12 -16.17 -10.38
C ASP A 614 17.79 -14.81 -10.60
N PHE A 615 17.04 -13.74 -10.32
CA PHE A 615 17.54 -12.37 -10.44
C PHE A 615 18.09 -11.83 -9.12
N GLY A 616 18.06 -12.61 -8.04
CA GLY A 616 18.30 -12.15 -6.67
C GLY A 616 17.02 -11.73 -5.94
N SER A 617 17.19 -11.33 -4.67
CA SER A 617 16.09 -10.88 -3.82
C SER A 617 16.00 -9.35 -3.81
N SER A 618 14.79 -8.84 -3.87
CA SER A 618 14.50 -7.42 -3.70
C SER A 618 14.82 -6.98 -2.27
N PHE A 619 15.47 -5.84 -2.13
CA PHE A 619 15.78 -5.25 -0.83
C PHE A 619 14.58 -4.55 -0.20
N SER A 620 13.71 -3.96 -1.02
CA SER A 620 12.53 -3.24 -0.55
C SER A 620 11.39 -4.17 -0.16
N TYR A 621 11.25 -5.28 -0.87
CA TYR A 621 10.13 -6.21 -0.69
C TYR A 621 10.51 -7.49 0.06
N HIS A 622 11.81 -7.75 0.25
CA HIS A 622 12.34 -8.99 0.87
C HIS A 622 11.86 -10.28 0.21
N LEU A 623 11.49 -10.20 -1.07
CA LEU A 623 11.00 -11.31 -1.89
C LEU A 623 11.91 -11.54 -3.10
N PRO A 624 11.94 -12.75 -3.67
CA PRO A 624 12.64 -13.01 -4.93
C PRO A 624 12.13 -12.07 -6.03
N ALA A 625 13.05 -11.41 -6.74
CA ALA A 625 12.69 -10.49 -7.82
C ALA A 625 11.94 -11.20 -8.96
N SER A 626 12.18 -12.50 -9.16
CA SER A 626 11.44 -13.35 -10.10
C SER A 626 9.95 -13.40 -9.80
N ASP A 627 9.57 -13.48 -8.53
CA ASP A 627 8.17 -13.62 -8.11
C ASP A 627 7.42 -12.32 -8.31
N LEU A 628 8.06 -11.19 -7.94
CA LEU A 628 7.54 -9.85 -8.18
C LEU A 628 7.33 -9.58 -9.68
N ILE A 629 8.31 -9.97 -10.51
CA ILE A 629 8.23 -9.84 -11.97
C ILE A 629 7.11 -10.73 -12.54
N ALA A 630 6.98 -11.97 -12.06
CA ALA A 630 5.95 -12.89 -12.51
C ALA A 630 4.55 -12.36 -12.18
N GLU A 631 4.35 -11.79 -10.99
CA GLU A 631 3.08 -11.18 -10.62
C GLU A 631 2.77 -9.95 -11.49
N ALA A 632 3.75 -9.08 -11.70
CA ALA A 632 3.60 -7.90 -12.54
C ALA A 632 3.32 -8.24 -14.03
N LEU A 633 3.91 -9.34 -14.53
CA LEU A 633 3.65 -9.86 -15.88
C LEU A 633 2.20 -10.30 -16.08
N ASN A 634 1.49 -10.74 -15.03
CA ASN A 634 0.08 -11.12 -15.13
C ASN A 634 -0.82 -9.95 -15.56
N ILE A 635 -0.36 -8.71 -15.38
CA ILE A 635 -1.06 -7.49 -15.80
C ILE A 635 -0.47 -6.94 -17.11
N SER A 636 0.86 -6.75 -17.17
CA SER A 636 1.49 -6.10 -18.33
C SER A 636 1.43 -6.93 -19.61
N LEU A 637 1.57 -8.26 -19.52
CA LEU A 637 1.59 -9.10 -20.71
C LEU A 637 0.23 -9.10 -21.44
N PRO A 638 -0.92 -9.37 -20.79
CA PRO A 638 -2.23 -9.22 -21.44
C PRO A 638 -2.47 -7.81 -21.96
N LEU A 639 -2.02 -6.78 -21.24
CA LEU A 639 -2.23 -5.38 -21.62
C LEU A 639 -1.51 -5.05 -22.93
N VAL A 640 -0.22 -5.39 -23.01
CA VAL A 640 0.61 -5.16 -24.20
C VAL A 640 0.10 -5.98 -25.38
N LEU A 641 -0.25 -7.25 -25.18
CA LEU A 641 -0.77 -8.11 -26.25
C LEU A 641 -2.12 -7.62 -26.78
N ALA A 642 -3.06 -7.27 -25.90
CA ALA A 642 -4.36 -6.72 -26.31
C ALA A 642 -4.20 -5.39 -27.05
N SER A 643 -3.31 -4.51 -26.55
CA SER A 643 -2.99 -3.24 -27.20
C SER A 643 -2.34 -3.43 -28.57
N PHE A 644 -1.46 -4.41 -28.70
CA PHE A 644 -0.82 -4.77 -29.96
C PHE A 644 -1.84 -5.30 -30.98
N CYS A 645 -2.72 -6.22 -30.57
CA CYS A 645 -3.80 -6.73 -31.40
C CYS A 645 -4.75 -5.62 -31.87
N LEU A 646 -5.16 -4.72 -30.96
CA LEU A 646 -6.01 -3.59 -31.29
C LEU A 646 -5.28 -2.59 -32.22
N ALA A 647 -4.01 -2.31 -31.98
CA ALA A 647 -3.22 -1.42 -32.83
C ALA A 647 -3.02 -1.99 -34.24
N ALA A 648 -2.71 -3.28 -34.35
CA ALA A 648 -2.51 -3.97 -35.62
C ALA A 648 -3.80 -4.05 -36.44
N THR A 649 -4.91 -4.41 -35.80
CA THR A 649 -6.25 -4.46 -36.43
C THR A 649 -6.68 -3.08 -36.92
N ALA A 650 -6.76 -2.10 -36.01
CA ALA A 650 -7.19 -0.75 -36.34
C ALA A 650 -6.24 -0.13 -37.39
N GLY A 651 -4.93 -0.27 -37.19
CA GLY A 651 -3.93 0.24 -38.13
C GLY A 651 -4.10 -0.31 -39.55
N PHE A 652 -4.28 -1.63 -39.68
CA PHE A 652 -4.51 -2.27 -40.97
C PHE A 652 -5.77 -1.74 -41.67
N PHE A 653 -6.91 -1.72 -40.96
CA PHE A 653 -8.18 -1.28 -41.54
C PHE A 653 -8.21 0.22 -41.86
N PHE A 654 -7.67 1.08 -40.98
CA PHE A 654 -7.58 2.51 -41.26
C PHE A 654 -6.61 2.81 -42.41
N GLY A 655 -5.48 2.11 -42.49
CA GLY A 655 -4.54 2.25 -43.61
C GLY A 655 -5.16 1.82 -44.94
N LEU A 656 -5.92 0.73 -44.94
CA LEU A 656 -6.72 0.29 -46.08
C LEU A 656 -7.76 1.38 -46.45
N ALA A 657 -8.57 1.84 -45.49
CA ALA A 657 -9.57 2.87 -45.71
C ALA A 657 -8.98 4.13 -46.38
N ILE A 658 -7.84 4.64 -45.89
CA ILE A 658 -7.16 5.82 -46.47
C ILE A 658 -6.72 5.59 -47.92
N ALA A 659 -6.28 4.38 -48.27
CA ALA A 659 -5.88 4.04 -49.64
C ALA A 659 -7.07 3.91 -50.60
N PHE A 660 -8.20 3.38 -50.11
CA PHE A 660 -9.38 3.04 -50.93
C PHE A 660 -10.37 4.20 -51.09
N PHE A 661 -10.61 5.02 -50.07
CA PHE A 661 -11.63 6.07 -50.12
C PHE A 661 -11.30 7.18 -51.14
N ARG A 662 -12.17 7.35 -52.14
CA ARG A 662 -12.08 8.37 -53.19
C ARG A 662 -12.69 9.72 -52.80
N PHE A 663 -13.62 9.73 -51.85
CA PHE A 663 -14.31 10.96 -51.46
C PHE A 663 -13.32 11.90 -50.75
N ARG A 664 -12.96 12.99 -51.43
CA ARG A 664 -11.91 13.93 -51.01
C ARG A 664 -12.05 14.37 -49.53
N PRO A 665 -13.23 14.78 -49.04
CA PRO A 665 -13.34 15.21 -47.64
C PRO A 665 -13.21 14.05 -46.65
N LEU A 666 -13.72 12.85 -46.94
CA LEU A 666 -13.52 11.68 -46.07
C LEU A 666 -12.05 11.26 -46.01
N ARG A 667 -11.34 11.30 -47.14
CA ARG A 667 -9.89 11.03 -47.18
C ARG A 667 -9.12 12.08 -46.39
N ILE A 668 -9.44 13.37 -46.54
CA ILE A 668 -8.83 14.45 -45.74
C ILE A 668 -9.12 14.25 -44.25
N PHE A 669 -10.35 13.89 -43.90
CA PHE A 669 -10.74 13.61 -42.52
C PHE A 669 -9.91 12.47 -41.92
N LEU A 670 -9.81 11.31 -42.59
CA LEU A 670 -9.01 10.17 -42.11
C LEU A 670 -7.51 10.50 -42.00
N LEU A 671 -6.97 11.27 -42.95
CA LEU A 671 -5.59 11.76 -42.90
C LEU A 671 -5.37 12.76 -41.76
N THR A 672 -6.37 13.56 -41.43
CA THR A 672 -6.31 14.51 -40.31
C THR A 672 -6.40 13.77 -38.98
N LEU A 673 -7.32 12.82 -38.86
CA LEU A 673 -7.49 11.98 -37.68
C LEU A 673 -6.22 11.20 -37.33
N THR A 674 -5.57 10.60 -38.34
CA THR A 674 -4.29 9.89 -38.13
C THR A 674 -3.15 10.83 -37.74
N ARG A 675 -3.11 12.07 -38.23
CA ARG A 675 -2.13 13.08 -37.77
C ARG A 675 -2.37 13.53 -36.33
N LEU A 676 -3.62 13.70 -35.94
CA LEU A 676 -3.99 14.04 -34.56
C LEU A 676 -3.61 12.91 -33.60
N GLY A 677 -3.92 11.65 -33.94
CA GLY A 677 -3.55 10.50 -33.11
C GLY A 677 -2.03 10.33 -32.96
N LEU A 678 -1.25 10.64 -34.00
CA LEU A 678 0.22 10.68 -33.91
C LEU A 678 0.77 11.79 -33.02
N SER A 679 0.00 12.86 -32.84
CA SER A 679 0.41 14.04 -32.06
C SER A 679 0.09 13.89 -30.58
N LEU A 680 -0.76 12.93 -30.20
CA LEU A 680 -1.18 12.67 -28.83
C LEU A 680 -0.37 11.51 -28.23
N PRO A 681 0.46 11.76 -27.21
CA PRO A 681 1.10 10.69 -26.45
C PRO A 681 0.08 9.75 -25.79
N ALA A 682 0.44 8.48 -25.62
CA ALA A 682 -0.42 7.48 -24.98
C ALA A 682 -0.89 7.91 -23.57
N PHE A 683 -0.02 8.57 -22.80
CA PHE A 683 -0.36 9.04 -21.46
C PHE A 683 -1.44 10.14 -21.47
N TRP A 684 -1.43 11.04 -22.47
CA TRP A 684 -2.47 12.07 -22.61
C TRP A 684 -3.83 11.42 -22.90
N ILE A 685 -3.84 10.43 -23.79
CA ILE A 685 -5.05 9.66 -24.10
C ILE A 685 -5.50 8.90 -22.84
N ALA A 686 -4.57 8.30 -22.08
CA ALA A 686 -4.88 7.63 -20.82
C ALA A 686 -5.57 8.58 -19.82
N VAL A 687 -5.05 9.80 -19.63
CA VAL A 687 -5.68 10.81 -18.76
C VAL A 687 -7.06 11.22 -19.25
N LEU A 688 -7.24 11.42 -20.56
CA LEU A 688 -8.55 11.78 -21.13
C LEU A 688 -9.57 10.63 -20.98
N LEU A 689 -9.14 9.39 -21.19
CA LEU A 689 -9.98 8.21 -21.01
C LEU A 689 -10.28 7.96 -19.53
N LEU A 690 -9.33 8.23 -18.64
CA LEU A 690 -9.56 8.20 -17.20
C LEU A 690 -10.62 9.22 -16.80
N TYR A 691 -10.49 10.47 -17.26
CA TYR A 691 -11.48 11.51 -17.05
C TYR A 691 -12.86 11.13 -17.61
N ALA A 692 -12.91 10.60 -18.84
CA ALA A 692 -14.15 10.15 -19.45
C ALA A 692 -14.77 8.99 -18.66
N GLY A 693 -13.97 8.02 -18.21
CA GLY A 693 -14.44 6.92 -17.38
C GLY A 693 -15.05 7.40 -16.07
N LEU A 694 -14.41 8.39 -15.42
CA LEU A 694 -14.94 9.04 -14.22
C LEU A 694 -16.24 9.82 -14.51
N HIS A 695 -16.26 10.64 -15.57
CA HIS A 695 -17.39 11.49 -15.92
C HIS A 695 -18.63 10.68 -16.35
N TYR A 696 -18.43 9.62 -17.13
CA TYR A 696 -19.51 8.76 -17.63
C TYR A 696 -19.77 7.53 -16.74
N HIS A 697 -19.18 7.46 -15.54
CA HIS A 697 -19.37 6.37 -14.57
C HIS A 697 -19.06 4.97 -15.14
N TRP A 698 -18.09 4.88 -16.05
CA TRP A 698 -17.64 3.60 -16.58
C TRP A 698 -16.67 2.93 -15.60
N PRO A 699 -16.68 1.59 -15.46
CA PRO A 699 -15.71 0.89 -14.60
C PRO A 699 -14.26 1.24 -14.92
N LEU A 700 -13.47 1.57 -13.89
CA LEU A 700 -12.03 1.89 -13.99
C LEU A 700 -11.15 0.97 -13.14
N THR A 701 -11.75 0.19 -12.24
CA THR A 701 -11.05 -0.73 -11.35
C THR A 701 -11.03 -2.13 -11.92
N LEU A 702 -9.86 -2.77 -11.87
CA LEU A 702 -9.76 -4.19 -12.16
C LEU A 702 -10.18 -5.03 -10.96
N GLU A 703 -10.97 -6.06 -11.21
CA GLU A 703 -11.26 -7.12 -10.25
C GLU A 703 -10.14 -8.17 -10.29
N ASN A 704 -9.92 -8.89 -9.18
CA ASN A 704 -8.93 -9.97 -9.17
C ASN A 704 -9.42 -11.15 -10.01
N THR A 705 -8.68 -11.47 -11.08
CA THR A 705 -8.95 -12.66 -11.90
C THR A 705 -7.92 -13.75 -11.65
N PRO A 706 -8.34 -15.02 -11.56
CA PRO A 706 -7.42 -16.15 -11.36
C PRO A 706 -6.53 -16.45 -12.58
N SER A 707 -6.75 -15.79 -13.72
CA SER A 707 -5.88 -15.92 -14.89
C SER A 707 -5.53 -14.55 -15.49
N PRO A 708 -4.33 -14.39 -16.09
CA PRO A 708 -3.92 -13.15 -16.76
C PRO A 708 -4.89 -12.74 -17.88
N PHE A 709 -5.42 -13.71 -18.63
CA PHE A 709 -6.35 -13.45 -19.73
C PHE A 709 -7.79 -13.17 -19.25
N GLY A 710 -8.10 -13.42 -17.97
CA GLY A 710 -9.37 -13.02 -17.36
C GLY A 710 -9.59 -11.50 -17.41
N LEU A 711 -8.51 -10.72 -17.43
CA LEU A 711 -8.55 -9.26 -17.58
C LEU A 711 -9.26 -8.82 -18.87
N LEU A 712 -9.19 -9.61 -19.94
CA LEU A 712 -9.85 -9.30 -21.22
C LEU A 712 -11.38 -9.25 -21.13
N THR A 713 -11.94 -9.84 -20.06
CA THR A 713 -13.39 -9.83 -19.80
C THR A 713 -13.85 -8.62 -18.99
N GLN A 714 -12.92 -7.84 -18.42
CA GLN A 714 -13.25 -6.72 -17.56
C GLN A 714 -13.37 -5.41 -18.36
N PRO A 715 -14.50 -4.68 -18.27
CA PRO A 715 -14.67 -3.41 -18.98
C PRO A 715 -13.63 -2.35 -18.63
N ALA A 716 -13.15 -2.34 -17.39
CA ALA A 716 -12.11 -1.42 -16.93
C ALA A 716 -10.77 -1.60 -17.65
N PHE A 717 -10.49 -2.82 -18.15
CA PHE A 717 -9.26 -3.14 -18.86
C PHE A 717 -9.19 -2.51 -20.27
N TYR A 718 -10.33 -2.14 -20.86
CA TYR A 718 -10.35 -1.61 -22.23
C TYR A 718 -9.77 -0.20 -22.33
N TRP A 719 -9.87 0.63 -21.30
CA TRP A 719 -9.30 1.97 -21.30
C TRP A 719 -7.78 2.02 -21.47
N PRO A 720 -6.98 1.32 -20.64
CA PRO A 720 -5.53 1.30 -20.82
C PRO A 720 -5.13 0.64 -22.15
N VAL A 721 -5.88 -0.36 -22.63
CA VAL A 721 -5.67 -0.99 -23.94
C VAL A 721 -5.86 0.02 -25.08
N ILE A 722 -6.95 0.80 -25.06
CA ILE A 722 -7.22 1.82 -26.08
C ILE A 722 -6.17 2.94 -26.01
N ALA A 723 -5.80 3.38 -24.81
CA ALA A 723 -4.80 4.43 -24.61
C ALA A 723 -3.44 4.08 -25.25
N LEU A 724 -3.01 2.82 -25.09
CA LEU A 724 -1.77 2.32 -25.69
C LEU A 724 -1.91 2.04 -27.19
N ALA A 725 -3.04 1.47 -27.61
CA ALA A 725 -3.24 1.04 -28.99
C ALA A 725 -3.41 2.21 -29.97
N LEU A 726 -4.07 3.31 -29.57
CA LEU A 726 -4.48 4.37 -30.48
C LEU A 726 -3.30 5.05 -31.20
N PRO A 727 -2.23 5.52 -30.51
CA PRO A 727 -1.08 6.11 -31.19
C PRO A 727 -0.42 5.13 -32.17
N GLN A 728 -0.27 3.87 -31.75
CA GLN A 728 0.35 2.82 -32.57
C GLN A 728 -0.50 2.47 -33.79
N ALA A 729 -1.83 2.41 -33.64
CA ALA A 729 -2.77 2.21 -34.74
C ALA A 729 -2.64 3.32 -35.78
N THR A 730 -2.55 4.59 -35.36
CA THR A 730 -2.41 5.71 -36.31
C THR A 730 -1.08 5.72 -37.04
N TRP A 731 0.01 5.34 -36.36
CA TRP A 731 1.32 5.16 -36.98
C TRP A 731 1.31 4.04 -38.02
N LEU A 732 0.78 2.86 -37.66
CA LEU A 732 0.64 1.72 -38.56
C LEU A 732 -0.25 2.05 -39.76
N ALA A 733 -1.41 2.68 -39.54
CA ALA A 733 -2.34 3.07 -40.61
C ALA A 733 -1.68 4.00 -41.63
N ARG A 734 -0.94 4.99 -41.15
CA ARG A 734 -0.23 5.94 -42.01
C ARG A 734 0.87 5.24 -42.81
N ALA A 735 1.73 4.48 -42.15
CA ALA A 735 2.83 3.77 -42.79
C ALA A 735 2.31 2.78 -43.85
N PHE A 736 1.25 2.04 -43.52
CA PHE A 736 0.63 1.09 -44.44
C PHE A 736 -0.02 1.77 -45.64
N SER A 737 -0.76 2.87 -45.41
CA SER A 737 -1.36 3.65 -46.49
C SER A 737 -0.29 4.22 -47.42
N GLN A 738 0.86 4.64 -46.89
CA GLN A 738 1.96 5.16 -47.72
C GLN A 738 2.57 4.05 -48.59
N GLN A 739 2.75 2.84 -48.05
CA GLN A 739 3.21 1.68 -48.82
C GLN A 739 2.23 1.30 -49.95
N LEU A 740 0.93 1.25 -49.65
CA LEU A 740 -0.11 0.96 -50.65
C LEU A 740 -0.14 2.01 -51.77
N GLN A 741 -0.02 3.29 -51.42
CA GLN A 741 0.00 4.39 -52.41
C GLN A 741 1.28 4.39 -53.26
N GLY A 742 2.42 4.00 -52.69
CA GLY A 742 3.66 3.82 -53.46
C GLY A 742 3.54 2.69 -54.46
N ILE A 743 3.09 1.50 -54.01
CA ILE A 743 2.90 0.33 -54.89
C ILE A 743 1.85 0.59 -55.98
N GLU A 744 0.85 1.44 -55.70
CA GLU A 744 -0.15 1.81 -56.71
C GLU A 744 0.47 2.46 -57.96
N GLN A 745 1.62 3.13 -57.82
CA GLN A 745 2.33 3.79 -58.91
C GLN A 745 3.24 2.85 -59.72
N GLU A 746 3.34 1.58 -59.34
CA GLU A 746 4.19 0.60 -60.02
C GLU A 746 3.59 0.09 -61.35
N ASP A 747 4.46 -0.19 -62.32
CA ASP A 747 4.07 -0.57 -63.70
C ASP A 747 3.17 -1.81 -63.75
N PHE A 748 3.36 -2.77 -62.84
CA PHE A 748 2.54 -3.99 -62.81
C PHE A 748 1.09 -3.72 -62.37
N ILE A 749 0.84 -2.68 -61.56
CA ILE A 749 -0.50 -2.23 -61.20
C ILE A 749 -1.16 -1.52 -62.38
N MET A 750 -0.41 -0.70 -63.13
CA MET A 750 -0.89 -0.09 -64.37
C MET A 750 -1.27 -1.16 -65.41
N ALA A 751 -0.42 -2.17 -65.60
CA ALA A 751 -0.70 -3.29 -66.49
C ALA A 751 -1.94 -4.10 -66.07
N ALA A 752 -2.13 -4.32 -64.76
CA ALA A 752 -3.30 -4.99 -64.21
C ALA A 752 -4.60 -4.20 -64.49
N ARG A 753 -4.53 -2.87 -64.40
CA ARG A 753 -5.66 -1.97 -64.75
C ARG A 753 -5.93 -1.91 -66.25
N ALA A 754 -4.89 -1.91 -67.08
CA ALA A 754 -5.02 -1.98 -68.55
C ALA A 754 -5.69 -3.28 -69.01
N ARG A 755 -5.55 -4.37 -68.25
CA ARG A 755 -6.24 -5.66 -68.45
C ARG A 755 -7.70 -5.67 -67.94
N GLY A 756 -8.26 -4.53 -67.53
CA GLY A 756 -9.66 -4.39 -67.17
C GLY A 756 -9.99 -4.48 -65.68
N LEU A 757 -9.00 -4.65 -64.80
CA LEU A 757 -9.25 -4.58 -63.35
C LEU A 757 -9.54 -3.13 -62.91
N SER A 758 -10.58 -2.94 -62.09
CA SER A 758 -10.80 -1.66 -61.42
C SER A 758 -9.65 -1.35 -60.45
N ARG A 759 -9.42 -0.06 -60.13
CA ARG A 759 -8.40 0.37 -59.15
C ARG A 759 -8.49 -0.41 -57.83
N SER A 760 -9.69 -0.55 -57.29
CA SER A 760 -9.92 -1.26 -56.02
C SER A 760 -9.59 -2.75 -56.14
N GLN A 761 -9.93 -3.40 -57.26
CA GLN A 761 -9.56 -4.79 -57.51
C GLN A 761 -8.05 -4.95 -57.70
N ALA A 762 -7.40 -4.02 -58.38
CA ALA A 762 -5.94 -4.02 -58.54
C ALA A 762 -5.22 -3.84 -57.20
N LEU A 763 -5.70 -2.92 -56.35
CA LEU A 763 -5.17 -2.72 -55.00
C LEU A 763 -5.37 -3.95 -54.10
N LEU A 764 -6.58 -4.52 -54.04
CA LEU A 764 -6.88 -5.69 -53.20
C LEU A 764 -6.14 -6.95 -53.64
N ARG A 765 -6.09 -7.23 -54.96
CA ARG A 765 -5.51 -8.48 -55.47
C ARG A 765 -4.00 -8.43 -55.63
N HIS A 766 -3.45 -7.28 -56.00
CA HIS A 766 -2.03 -7.14 -56.32
C HIS A 766 -1.29 -6.29 -55.30
N ALA A 767 -1.67 -5.02 -55.09
CA ALA A 767 -0.89 -4.11 -54.24
C ALA A 767 -0.83 -4.59 -52.77
N LEU A 768 -1.95 -5.03 -52.20
CA LEU A 768 -2.04 -5.52 -50.82
C LEU A 768 -1.06 -6.67 -50.55
N ARG A 769 -0.93 -7.59 -51.50
CA ARG A 769 -0.03 -8.73 -51.40
C ARG A 769 1.45 -8.30 -51.34
N HIS A 770 1.80 -7.26 -52.08
CA HIS A 770 3.16 -6.70 -52.08
C HIS A 770 3.43 -5.77 -50.89
N ALA A 771 2.38 -5.15 -50.32
CA ALA A 771 2.48 -4.27 -49.16
C ALA A 771 2.56 -5.04 -47.82
N LEU A 772 1.92 -6.20 -47.71
CA LEU A 772 1.85 -7.01 -46.48
C LEU A 772 3.22 -7.35 -45.86
N PRO A 773 4.26 -7.77 -46.62
CA PRO A 773 5.58 -8.03 -46.06
C PRO A 773 6.20 -6.81 -45.37
N ALA A 774 5.95 -5.60 -45.89
CA ALA A 774 6.46 -4.35 -45.33
C ALA A 774 5.79 -3.96 -44.00
N LEU A 775 4.69 -4.61 -43.60
CA LEU A 775 4.04 -4.40 -42.30
C LEU A 775 4.73 -5.15 -41.16
N LEU A 776 5.37 -6.29 -41.43
CA LEU A 776 6.00 -7.11 -40.40
C LEU A 776 7.05 -6.39 -39.55
N PRO A 777 8.02 -5.64 -40.13
CA PRO A 777 8.98 -4.92 -39.33
C PRO A 777 8.32 -3.75 -38.57
N LEU A 778 7.22 -3.20 -39.08
CA LEU A 778 6.46 -2.15 -38.39
C LEU A 778 5.74 -2.70 -37.16
N LEU A 779 5.08 -3.86 -37.30
CA LEU A 779 4.46 -4.57 -36.18
C LEU A 779 5.50 -4.94 -35.13
N ALA A 780 6.66 -5.44 -35.55
CA ALA A 780 7.75 -5.77 -34.63
C ALA A 780 8.27 -4.55 -33.84
N LEU A 781 8.30 -3.37 -34.45
CA LEU A 781 8.68 -2.12 -33.79
C LEU A 781 7.61 -1.61 -32.82
N SER A 782 6.34 -1.99 -33.01
CA SER A 782 5.25 -1.54 -32.14
C SER A 782 5.25 -2.23 -30.77
N LEU A 783 5.71 -3.49 -30.67
CA LEU A 783 5.77 -4.22 -29.38
C LEU A 783 6.68 -3.52 -28.34
N PRO A 784 7.94 -3.16 -28.66
CA PRO A 784 8.78 -2.38 -27.76
C PRO A 784 8.15 -1.02 -27.38
N ALA A 785 7.55 -0.33 -28.35
CA ALA A 785 6.89 0.95 -28.10
C ALA A 785 5.69 0.82 -27.15
N LEU A 786 4.93 -0.28 -27.25
CA LEU A 786 3.82 -0.59 -26.35
C LEU A 786 4.30 -0.96 -24.96
N LEU A 787 5.40 -1.74 -24.84
CA LEU A 787 6.02 -2.06 -23.55
C LEU A 787 6.52 -0.80 -22.84
N THR A 788 7.20 0.11 -23.56
CA THR A 788 7.63 1.39 -22.98
C THR A 788 6.44 2.28 -22.62
N GLY A 789 5.42 2.34 -23.49
CA GLY A 789 4.20 3.11 -23.23
C GLY A 789 3.40 2.58 -22.04
N SER A 790 3.38 1.26 -21.82
CA SER A 790 2.63 0.64 -20.73
C SER A 790 3.15 1.08 -19.38
N ILE A 791 4.43 1.45 -19.25
CA ILE A 791 5.00 1.93 -17.99
C ILE A 791 4.22 3.12 -17.42
N ILE A 792 3.94 4.11 -18.27
CA ILE A 792 3.22 5.31 -17.85
C ILE A 792 1.73 5.03 -17.73
N VAL A 793 1.15 4.25 -18.65
CA VAL A 793 -0.29 3.94 -18.65
C VAL A 793 -0.68 3.08 -17.44
N GLU A 794 0.15 2.11 -17.06
CA GLU A 794 -0.02 1.32 -15.83
C GLU A 794 0.00 2.22 -14.60
N ASN A 795 0.86 3.23 -14.56
CA ASN A 795 0.88 4.17 -13.45
C ASN A 795 -0.39 5.04 -13.40
N ILE A 796 -0.87 5.53 -14.55
CA ILE A 796 -2.09 6.37 -14.64
C ILE A 796 -3.35 5.60 -14.23
N PHE A 797 -3.49 4.36 -14.69
CA PHE A 797 -4.61 3.48 -14.31
C PHE A 797 -4.32 2.66 -13.04
N TYR A 798 -3.21 2.94 -12.36
CA TYR A 798 -2.77 2.31 -11.11
C TYR A 798 -2.68 0.77 -11.17
N LEU A 799 -2.40 0.23 -12.35
CA LEU A 799 -2.25 -1.19 -12.61
C LEU A 799 -0.92 -1.68 -12.05
N SER A 800 -0.94 -2.80 -11.30
CA SER A 800 0.27 -3.43 -10.72
C SER A 800 1.07 -4.20 -11.77
N GLY A 801 1.39 -3.56 -12.89
CA GLY A 801 2.22 -4.12 -13.94
C GLY A 801 3.72 -3.85 -13.75
N LEU A 802 4.52 -4.35 -14.69
CA LEU A 802 5.99 -4.27 -14.69
C LEU A 802 6.49 -2.84 -14.68
N GLY A 803 5.80 -1.92 -15.33
CA GLY A 803 6.25 -0.54 -15.40
C GLY A 803 6.02 0.21 -14.11
N ARG A 804 4.91 -0.05 -13.43
CA ARG A 804 4.69 0.47 -12.08
C ARG A 804 5.70 -0.11 -11.09
N LEU A 805 5.96 -1.42 -11.16
CA LEU A 805 6.99 -2.08 -10.36
C LEU A 805 8.38 -1.47 -10.60
N LEU A 806 8.72 -1.16 -11.85
CA LEU A 806 9.97 -0.47 -12.21
C LEU A 806 10.06 0.92 -11.57
N LEU A 807 9.00 1.72 -11.64
CA LEU A 807 8.97 3.06 -11.04
C LEU A 807 9.11 2.99 -9.51
N GLN A 808 8.46 2.01 -8.86
CA GLN A 808 8.59 1.76 -7.43
C GLN A 808 10.01 1.33 -7.06
N ALA A 809 10.62 0.43 -7.85
CA ALA A 809 12.00 0.01 -7.67
C ALA A 809 12.98 1.20 -7.77
N ILE A 810 12.77 2.08 -8.76
CA ILE A 810 13.56 3.32 -8.92
C ILE A 810 13.41 4.23 -7.70
N ALA A 811 12.17 4.45 -7.23
CA ALA A 811 11.89 5.30 -6.08
C ALA A 811 12.52 4.72 -4.79
N ALA A 812 12.46 3.40 -4.60
CA ALA A 812 13.03 2.70 -3.46
C ALA A 812 14.54 2.40 -3.61
N ARG A 813 15.15 2.76 -4.75
CA ARG A 813 16.54 2.44 -5.13
C ARG A 813 16.86 0.93 -5.07
N ASP A 814 15.88 0.09 -5.38
CA ASP A 814 16.06 -1.35 -5.47
C ASP A 814 16.79 -1.74 -6.77
N LEU A 815 18.12 -1.72 -6.72
CA LEU A 815 18.96 -1.95 -7.90
C LEU A 815 18.78 -3.35 -8.49
N VAL A 816 18.48 -4.36 -7.67
CA VAL A 816 18.25 -5.74 -8.12
C VAL A 816 17.00 -5.80 -8.99
N LEU A 817 15.90 -5.19 -8.52
CA LEU A 817 14.65 -5.20 -9.25
C LEU A 817 14.70 -4.33 -10.51
N ILE A 818 15.37 -3.16 -10.46
CA ILE A 818 15.63 -2.32 -11.63
C ILE A 818 16.42 -3.10 -12.69
N GLN A 819 17.48 -3.80 -12.27
CA GLN A 819 18.33 -4.59 -13.17
C GLN A 819 17.55 -5.70 -13.86
N ALA A 820 16.75 -6.44 -13.08
CA ALA A 820 15.97 -7.57 -13.56
C ALA A 820 14.90 -7.13 -14.56
N ILE A 821 14.14 -6.07 -14.25
CA ILE A 821 13.09 -5.55 -15.14
C ILE A 821 13.71 -4.95 -16.40
N ALA A 822 14.82 -4.20 -16.30
CA ALA A 822 15.51 -3.64 -17.45
C ALA A 822 16.00 -4.76 -18.40
N LEU A 823 16.57 -5.84 -17.85
CA LEU A 823 16.99 -7.00 -18.63
C LEU A 823 15.80 -7.65 -19.33
N LEU A 824 14.69 -7.88 -18.62
CA LEU A 824 13.48 -8.47 -19.18
C LEU A 824 12.93 -7.64 -20.35
N VAL A 825 12.78 -6.32 -20.16
CA VAL A 825 12.27 -5.41 -21.21
C VAL A 825 13.19 -5.42 -22.43
N ALA A 826 14.51 -5.41 -22.23
CA ALA A 826 15.49 -5.52 -23.30
C ALA A 826 15.37 -6.88 -24.04
N MET A 827 15.26 -7.99 -23.32
CA MET A 827 15.12 -9.32 -23.90
C MET A 827 13.84 -9.47 -24.73
N VAL A 828 12.70 -9.00 -24.21
CA VAL A 828 11.43 -9.04 -24.96
C VAL A 828 11.52 -8.20 -26.24
N THR A 829 12.16 -7.04 -26.18
CA THR A 829 12.39 -6.16 -27.34
C THR A 829 13.25 -6.83 -28.40
N LEU A 830 14.39 -7.42 -28.00
CA LEU A 830 15.29 -8.12 -28.91
C LEU A 830 14.64 -9.37 -29.49
N PHE A 831 13.83 -10.08 -28.70
CA PHE A 831 13.12 -11.27 -29.13
C PHE A 831 12.03 -10.96 -30.15
N ALA A 832 11.24 -9.90 -29.92
CA ALA A 832 10.26 -9.42 -30.90
C ALA A 832 10.92 -9.05 -32.24
N ARG A 833 12.09 -8.39 -32.18
CA ARG A 833 12.87 -8.10 -33.39
C ARG A 833 13.38 -9.34 -34.09
N PHE A 834 13.90 -10.31 -33.33
CA PHE A 834 14.37 -11.59 -33.86
C PHE A 834 13.26 -12.35 -34.59
N ILE A 835 12.05 -12.44 -34.01
CA ILE A 835 10.88 -13.04 -34.68
C ILE A 835 10.60 -12.34 -36.02
N SER A 836 10.62 -11.00 -36.04
CA SER A 836 10.39 -10.24 -37.27
C SER A 836 11.40 -10.57 -38.36
N ASP A 837 12.68 -10.66 -37.99
CA ASP A 837 13.75 -10.96 -38.93
C ASP A 837 13.60 -12.38 -39.50
N LEU A 838 13.15 -13.34 -38.68
CA LEU A 838 12.83 -14.70 -39.14
C LEU A 838 11.62 -14.73 -40.08
N LEU A 839 10.56 -13.98 -39.79
CA LEU A 839 9.39 -13.88 -40.66
C LEU A 839 9.73 -13.25 -42.01
N HIS A 840 10.61 -12.26 -42.03
CA HIS A 840 11.13 -11.68 -43.28
C HIS A 840 11.91 -12.68 -44.12
N LEU A 841 12.79 -13.47 -43.49
CA LEU A 841 13.53 -14.55 -44.16
C LEU A 841 12.62 -15.63 -44.75
N ALA A 842 11.49 -15.90 -44.10
CA ALA A 842 10.51 -16.87 -44.58
C ALA A 842 9.73 -16.35 -45.81
N ILE A 843 9.48 -15.04 -45.88
CA ILE A 843 8.63 -14.41 -46.91
C ILE A 843 9.41 -13.99 -48.14
N ASP A 844 10.63 -13.47 -47.99
CA ASP A 844 11.47 -13.07 -49.13
C ASP A 844 12.57 -14.11 -49.44
N PRO A 845 12.37 -14.97 -50.46
CA PRO A 845 13.36 -15.95 -50.86
C PRO A 845 14.65 -15.33 -51.46
N ARG A 846 14.68 -14.04 -51.82
CA ARG A 846 15.89 -13.37 -52.34
C ARG A 846 16.95 -13.16 -51.25
N LEU A 847 16.53 -13.10 -49.99
CA LEU A 847 17.42 -13.02 -48.82
C LEU A 847 18.04 -14.37 -48.45
N LYS A 848 17.75 -15.45 -49.20
CA LYS A 848 18.27 -16.81 -48.96
C LYS A 848 19.62 -17.09 -49.63
N GLN A 849 20.08 -16.23 -50.55
CA GLN A 849 21.42 -16.34 -51.15
C GLN A 849 22.40 -15.41 -50.43
N PRO A 850 23.66 -15.86 -50.25
CA PRO A 850 24.67 -15.19 -49.41
C PRO A 850 25.03 -13.78 -49.85
#